data_AF-A0A1G0Y6U1-F1
#
_entry.id   AF-A0A1G0Y6U1-F1
#
_cell.length_a   1.000
_cell.length_b   1.000
_cell.length_c   1.000
_cell.angle_alpha   90.00
_cell.angle_beta   90.00
_cell.angle_gamma   90.00
#
_symmetry.space_group_name_H-M   'P 1'
#
loop_
_entity.id
_entity.type
_entity.pdbx_description
1 polymer ?
#
loop_
_entity_poly.entity_id
_entity_poly.type
_entity_poly.pdbx_seq_one_letter_code
_entity_poly.pdbx_strand_id
1 'polypeptide(L)'
;MSSIYFVCKDCGVRIEADEDFSGGSVICPKCSSELEVPLKGLIKGLDIGGYILEERIGAGGMGEVWLARQISLERHVALKILSPKLCKDGDFINRFTKEAKNSAKLVHPNIVTAYDGGFDKGFHYLAVQYIQGIELGIRLKLEGVLSEKEALHVVRGIAEGLCYAWNKYRILHRDIKPANMIVDKGGIPKLMDLGISKSLTEDISLTLTGFIVGTPSYMSPEQAKGEKGIDCRADIYSLGVTLYQLVTGRLPYEGENTMAILSSQISDPFPPPRKKNPEISEQCSVLLEIMMAKSPDKRQKDWEEVIRDIDLLLEGKMPQSRKRNQSVVAALGNVFSRISEAGSIVIKGTDSPDMKKRQMKIIYTVGLTTLLIIVLFISAALMKKAGNCRNDRAAKIADKEEIEKKQNKIEPEKKIEKAAAVPVKVDPAPGKPKISTPDQLKEELARKNPKVSFDKGFIRIEDGKWTINLESPAITDISPLADLPIKGLSLNGTNVTDINPLKGLPITYINLSGLRISDFGPLKGMPLDSACFVNSQIKDLSVIDNKNMHCLMIINAPVEDISPLAGMKLTKLWLVNTKVSDLRPLKGMDLHELAIDNTQVKDLSPLKGMPLEILAFTPGNFGPKDMSLLHDEMKSLKYIGSSLSDVSQNKQTAEEFWKKFQERNMKNNDTQRPPPPRR
;
A
#
# COMPACT_ATOMS: atom_id res chain seq x y z
N MET A 1 18.80 -30.18 -8.79
CA MET A 1 17.98 -29.30 -7.95
C MET A 1 18.13 -29.77 -6.52
N SER A 2 18.47 -28.89 -5.60
CA SER A 2 18.59 -29.21 -4.17
C SER A 2 17.25 -28.93 -3.49
N SER A 3 16.79 -29.87 -2.64
CA SER A 3 15.52 -29.74 -1.93
C SER A 3 15.73 -29.31 -0.48
N ILE A 4 14.76 -28.58 0.08
CA ILE A 4 14.67 -28.23 1.50
C ILE A 4 13.64 -29.17 2.16
N TYR A 5 14.04 -29.85 3.22
CA TYR A 5 13.18 -30.76 3.99
C TYR A 5 12.80 -30.16 5.34
N PHE A 6 11.52 -30.18 5.68
CA PHE A 6 11.01 -29.73 6.97
C PHE A 6 9.71 -30.45 7.34
N VAL A 7 9.13 -30.15 8.50
CA VAL A 7 7.93 -30.83 9.01
C VAL A 7 6.78 -29.82 9.15
N CYS A 8 5.60 -30.20 8.67
CA CYS A 8 4.37 -29.46 8.90
C CYS A 8 4.07 -29.39 10.40
N LYS A 9 3.97 -28.19 10.96
CA LYS A 9 3.69 -27.99 12.39
C LYS A 9 2.29 -28.43 12.80
N ASP A 10 1.33 -28.42 11.87
CA ASP A 10 -0.07 -28.75 12.17
C ASP A 10 -0.37 -30.25 12.11
N CYS A 11 0.28 -31.00 11.20
CA CYS A 11 -0.07 -32.40 10.97
C CYS A 11 1.13 -33.38 10.98
N GLY A 12 2.33 -32.87 11.24
CA GLY A 12 3.56 -33.66 11.41
C GLY A 12 4.11 -34.30 10.13
N VAL A 13 3.52 -34.04 8.96
CA VAL A 13 4.00 -34.62 7.70
C VAL A 13 5.32 -33.96 7.29
N ARG A 14 6.24 -34.77 6.77
CA ARG A 14 7.47 -34.26 6.16
C ARG A 14 7.15 -33.61 4.83
N ILE A 15 7.70 -32.42 4.62
CA ILE A 15 7.54 -31.60 3.43
C ILE A 15 8.88 -31.53 2.72
N GLU A 16 8.84 -31.67 1.40
CA GLU A 16 9.94 -31.39 0.50
C GLU A 16 9.54 -30.17 -0.33
N ALA A 17 10.38 -29.14 -0.33
CA ALA A 17 10.20 -27.95 -1.15
C ALA A 17 11.45 -27.70 -1.99
N ASP A 18 11.26 -27.21 -3.21
CA ASP A 18 12.38 -26.73 -4.02
C ASP A 18 13.07 -25.55 -3.31
N GLU A 19 14.39 -25.48 -3.42
CA GLU A 19 15.20 -24.40 -2.86
C GLU A 19 14.79 -23.01 -3.34
N ASP A 20 14.23 -22.88 -4.54
CA ASP A 20 13.69 -21.60 -5.04
C ASP A 20 12.54 -21.07 -4.16
N PHE A 21 11.89 -21.95 -3.39
CA PHE A 21 10.87 -21.56 -2.41
C PHE A 21 11.44 -21.15 -1.06
N SER A 22 12.76 -21.18 -0.82
CA SER A 22 13.38 -20.80 0.45
C SER A 22 12.90 -19.41 0.92
N GLY A 23 12.39 -19.34 2.15
CA GLY A 23 11.79 -18.12 2.72
C GLY A 23 10.49 -17.68 2.04
N GLY A 24 9.82 -18.56 1.30
CA GLY A 24 8.46 -18.41 0.78
C GLY A 24 7.48 -19.42 1.39
N SER A 25 6.28 -19.52 0.83
CA SER A 25 5.23 -20.43 1.32
C SER A 25 5.00 -21.60 0.37
N VAL A 26 4.61 -22.74 0.94
CA VAL A 26 4.08 -23.92 0.24
C VAL A 26 2.84 -24.42 0.97
N ILE A 27 1.93 -25.09 0.29
CA ILE A 27 0.75 -25.69 0.93
C ILE A 27 1.07 -27.11 1.38
N CYS A 28 0.75 -27.43 2.63
CA CYS A 28 0.86 -28.79 3.14
C CYS A 28 -0.07 -29.72 2.35
N PRO A 29 0.43 -30.75 1.67
CA PRO A 29 -0.41 -31.63 0.87
C PRO A 29 -1.36 -32.49 1.70
N LYS A 30 -1.13 -32.59 3.02
CA LYS A 30 -1.95 -33.41 3.93
C LYS A 30 -3.07 -32.64 4.62
N CYS A 31 -2.80 -31.43 5.12
CA CYS A 31 -3.77 -30.66 5.91
C CYS A 31 -4.15 -29.32 5.28
N SER A 32 -3.60 -28.99 4.12
CA SER A 32 -3.84 -27.73 3.39
C SER A 32 -3.42 -26.46 4.13
N SER A 33 -2.77 -26.57 5.29
CA SER A 33 -2.14 -25.42 5.94
C SER A 33 -1.07 -24.80 5.05
N GLU A 34 -1.02 -23.48 5.03
CA GLU A 34 0.10 -22.74 4.44
C GLU A 34 1.32 -22.86 5.35
N LEU A 35 2.45 -23.29 4.78
CA LEU A 35 3.70 -23.54 5.48
C LEU A 35 4.82 -22.69 4.92
N GLU A 36 5.61 -22.08 5.79
CA GLU A 36 6.80 -21.35 5.37
C GLU A 36 8.00 -22.28 5.19
N VAL A 37 8.61 -22.23 4.01
CA VAL A 37 9.81 -22.98 3.66
C VAL A 37 11.02 -22.35 4.37
N PRO A 38 11.80 -23.13 5.15
CA PRO A 38 12.98 -22.62 5.82
C PRO A 38 14.00 -21.95 4.89
N LEU A 39 14.77 -21.02 5.44
CA LEU A 39 15.94 -20.45 4.81
C LEU A 39 17.04 -21.51 4.71
N LYS A 40 17.52 -21.75 3.49
CA LYS A 40 18.59 -22.71 3.26
C LYS A 40 19.85 -22.26 4.00
N GLY A 41 20.51 -23.21 4.66
CA GLY A 41 21.78 -22.99 5.34
C GLY A 41 21.66 -22.55 6.79
N LEU A 42 20.47 -22.18 7.28
CA LEU A 42 20.25 -21.89 8.70
C LEU A 42 20.01 -23.17 9.48
N ILE A 43 21.02 -23.60 10.23
CA ILE A 43 20.98 -24.80 11.06
C ILE A 43 21.43 -24.47 12.49
N LYS A 44 20.94 -25.27 13.45
CA LYS A 44 21.43 -25.21 14.84
C LYS A 44 22.96 -25.39 14.87
N GLY A 45 23.63 -24.55 15.64
CA GLY A 45 25.09 -24.51 15.77
C GLY A 45 25.79 -23.59 14.76
N LEU A 46 25.08 -23.07 13.74
CA LEU A 46 25.66 -22.08 12.83
C LEU A 46 25.99 -20.80 13.59
N ASP A 47 27.22 -20.31 13.45
CA ASP A 47 27.63 -18.99 13.90
C ASP A 47 27.33 -17.95 12.80
N ILE A 48 26.57 -16.91 13.12
CA ILE A 48 26.36 -15.74 12.27
C ILE A 48 26.77 -14.52 13.09
N GLY A 49 27.85 -13.85 12.72
CA GLY A 49 28.29 -12.59 13.34
C GLY A 49 28.61 -12.70 14.84
N GLY A 50 29.05 -13.88 15.32
CA GLY A 50 29.31 -14.13 16.74
C GLY A 50 28.08 -14.59 17.54
N TYR A 51 27.01 -14.98 16.84
CA TYR A 51 25.77 -15.50 17.41
C TYR A 51 25.56 -16.96 16.95
N ILE A 52 25.58 -17.89 17.90
CA ILE A 52 25.35 -19.32 17.62
C ILE A 52 23.85 -19.58 17.63
N LEU A 53 23.30 -20.07 16.52
CA LEU A 53 21.89 -20.45 16.40
C LEU A 53 21.58 -21.67 17.29
N GLU A 54 20.56 -21.58 18.13
CA GLU A 54 20.18 -22.67 19.05
C GLU A 54 18.83 -23.28 18.70
N GLU A 55 17.82 -22.44 18.49
CA GLU A 55 16.46 -22.87 18.18
C GLU A 55 15.75 -21.84 17.30
N ARG A 56 14.99 -22.29 16.30
CA ARG A 56 14.15 -21.39 15.50
C ARG A 56 12.85 -21.11 16.26
N ILE A 57 12.67 -19.87 16.69
CA ILE A 57 11.54 -19.43 17.53
C ILE A 57 10.45 -18.69 16.73
N GLY A 58 10.73 -18.28 15.50
CA GLY A 58 9.77 -17.58 14.66
C GLY A 58 10.11 -17.65 13.18
N ALA A 59 9.10 -17.38 12.36
CA ALA A 59 9.19 -17.30 10.91
C ALA A 59 8.10 -16.38 10.39
N GLY A 60 8.39 -15.59 9.36
CA GLY A 60 7.44 -14.71 8.70
C GLY A 60 7.91 -14.27 7.32
N GLY A 61 7.10 -13.50 6.61
CA GLY A 61 7.44 -12.94 5.30
C GLY A 61 8.70 -12.05 5.25
N MET A 62 9.22 -11.64 6.41
CA MET A 62 10.48 -10.88 6.50
C MET A 62 11.73 -11.74 6.71
N GLY A 63 11.57 -13.02 7.04
CA GLY A 63 12.67 -13.95 7.35
C GLY A 63 12.41 -14.81 8.59
N GLU A 64 13.48 -15.31 9.20
CA GLU A 64 13.41 -16.20 10.36
C GLU A 64 13.86 -15.52 11.64
N VAL A 65 13.33 -15.96 12.79
CA VAL A 65 13.80 -15.52 14.10
C VAL A 65 14.31 -16.73 14.87
N TRP A 66 15.54 -16.64 15.35
CA TRP A 66 16.22 -17.71 16.08
C TRP A 66 16.54 -17.26 17.50
N LEU A 67 16.31 -18.13 18.48
CA LEU A 67 17.05 -18.06 19.73
C LEU A 67 18.51 -18.36 19.40
N ALA A 68 19.38 -17.43 19.77
CA ALA A 68 20.81 -17.56 19.54
C ALA A 68 21.57 -17.11 20.79
N ARG A 69 22.76 -17.67 20.98
CA ARG A 69 23.68 -17.26 22.04
C ARG A 69 24.77 -16.37 21.48
N GLN A 70 24.86 -15.15 21.98
CA GLN A 70 25.98 -14.25 21.69
C GLN A 70 27.21 -14.75 22.41
N ILE A 71 28.28 -15.07 21.68
CA ILE A 71 29.50 -15.65 22.26
C ILE A 71 30.19 -14.65 23.19
N SER A 72 30.34 -13.39 22.74
CA SER A 72 31.14 -12.38 23.45
C SER A 72 30.60 -11.97 24.82
N LEU A 73 29.30 -12.12 25.06
CA LEU A 73 28.62 -11.72 26.29
C LEU A 73 27.89 -12.89 26.98
N GLU A 74 28.00 -14.10 26.43
CA GLU A 74 27.35 -15.33 26.92
C GLU A 74 25.86 -15.19 27.23
N ARG A 75 25.14 -14.43 26.40
CA ARG A 75 23.69 -14.16 26.60
C ARG A 75 22.84 -14.67 25.45
N HIS A 76 21.60 -15.01 25.77
CA HIS A 76 20.57 -15.34 24.78
C HIS A 76 19.99 -14.08 24.13
N VAL A 77 19.81 -14.13 22.81
CA VAL A 77 19.20 -13.09 21.98
C VAL A 77 18.18 -13.71 21.03
N ALA A 78 17.26 -12.89 20.56
CA ALA A 78 16.46 -13.22 19.39
C ALA A 78 17.17 -12.65 18.16
N LEU A 79 17.67 -13.52 17.29
CA LEU A 79 18.37 -13.16 16.06
C LEU A 79 17.39 -13.24 14.88
N LYS A 80 16.97 -12.08 14.39
CA LYS A 80 16.12 -11.97 13.21
C LYS A 80 17.00 -11.96 11.96
N ILE A 81 16.85 -12.98 11.12
CA ILE A 81 17.61 -13.18 9.88
C ILE A 81 16.68 -12.90 8.71
N LEU A 82 17.04 -11.95 7.86
CA LEU A 82 16.20 -11.53 6.74
C LEU A 82 16.14 -12.58 5.63
N SER A 83 14.97 -12.66 4.99
CA SER A 83 14.81 -13.48 3.80
C SER A 83 15.69 -12.96 2.65
N PRO A 84 16.43 -13.83 1.94
CA PRO A 84 17.24 -13.45 0.77
C PRO A 84 16.43 -12.72 -0.31
N LYS A 85 15.11 -12.96 -0.41
CA LYS A 85 14.21 -12.28 -1.35
C LYS A 85 14.13 -10.77 -1.10
N LEU A 86 14.19 -10.36 0.17
CA LEU A 86 14.20 -8.94 0.56
C LEU A 86 15.59 -8.30 0.43
N CYS A 87 16.63 -9.12 0.34
CA CYS A 87 18.03 -8.69 0.27
C CYS A 87 18.51 -8.43 -1.17
N LYS A 88 17.65 -8.57 -2.19
CA LYS A 88 17.98 -8.26 -3.60
C LYS A 88 17.94 -6.76 -3.93
N ASP A 89 17.30 -5.96 -3.08
CA ASP A 89 17.22 -4.51 -3.20
C ASP A 89 18.22 -3.84 -2.25
N GLY A 90 19.28 -3.23 -2.79
CA GLY A 90 20.29 -2.52 -2.01
C GLY A 90 19.74 -1.32 -1.22
N ASP A 91 18.66 -0.70 -1.69
CA ASP A 91 18.00 0.40 -0.98
C ASP A 91 17.19 -0.12 0.21
N PHE A 92 16.63 -1.33 0.13
CA PHE A 92 15.99 -1.99 1.27
C PHE A 92 17.02 -2.29 2.37
N ILE A 93 18.17 -2.86 2.03
CA ILE A 93 19.24 -3.16 2.99
C ILE A 93 19.75 -1.89 3.68
N ASN A 94 20.05 -0.83 2.91
CA ASN A 94 20.53 0.44 3.47
C ASN A 94 19.53 1.06 4.45
N ARG A 95 18.23 1.01 4.13
CA ARG A 95 17.17 1.49 5.03
C ARG A 95 16.99 0.57 6.24
N PHE A 96 17.02 -0.75 6.06
CA PHE A 96 16.97 -1.72 7.16
C PHE A 96 18.11 -1.49 8.16
N THR A 97 19.35 -1.36 7.69
CA THR A 97 20.51 -1.08 8.55
C THR A 97 20.39 0.27 9.24
N LYS A 98 19.85 1.29 8.56
CA LYS A 98 19.61 2.61 9.16
C LYS A 98 18.55 2.56 10.26
N GLU A 99 17.46 1.83 10.04
CA GLU A 99 16.40 1.69 11.04
C GLU A 99 16.83 0.79 12.21
N ALA A 100 17.56 -0.30 11.97
CA ALA A 100 18.20 -1.09 13.03
C ALA A 100 19.04 -0.21 13.97
N LYS A 101 19.84 0.71 13.40
CA LYS A 101 20.62 1.70 14.16
C LYS A 101 19.75 2.72 14.91
N ASN A 102 18.59 3.08 14.39
CA ASN A 102 17.65 3.97 15.07
C ASN A 102 16.96 3.24 16.24
N SER A 103 16.51 2.00 16.03
CA SER A 103 15.89 1.16 17.05
C SER A 103 16.86 0.82 18.17
N ALA A 104 18.16 0.67 17.88
CA ALA A 104 19.20 0.46 18.90
C ALA A 104 19.35 1.64 19.89
N LYS A 105 18.87 2.84 19.56
CA LYS A 105 18.86 4.00 20.48
C LYS A 105 17.73 3.93 21.51
N LEU A 106 16.77 3.03 21.30
CA LEU A 106 15.57 2.92 22.13
C LEU A 106 15.84 1.95 23.28
N VAL A 107 15.87 2.50 24.50
CA VAL A 107 16.01 1.72 25.73
C VAL A 107 14.84 2.10 26.65
N HIS A 108 13.86 1.22 26.73
CA HIS A 108 12.65 1.41 27.52
C HIS A 108 12.09 0.06 28.01
N PRO A 109 11.52 -0.03 29.23
CA PRO A 109 10.95 -1.28 29.74
C PRO A 109 9.91 -1.94 28.82
N ASN A 110 9.12 -1.14 28.09
CA ASN A 110 8.07 -1.62 27.18
C ASN A 110 8.47 -1.67 25.69
N ILE A 111 9.76 -1.54 25.36
CA ILE A 111 10.27 -1.68 23.99
C ILE A 111 11.34 -2.77 23.98
N VAL A 112 11.26 -3.69 23.02
CA VAL A 112 12.33 -4.67 22.78
C VAL A 112 13.58 -3.94 22.31
N THR A 113 14.68 -4.12 23.06
CA THR A 113 15.95 -3.45 22.76
C THR A 113 16.66 -4.16 21.61
N ALA A 114 17.06 -3.41 20.58
CA ALA A 114 17.98 -3.91 19.57
C ALA A 114 19.43 -3.78 20.07
N TYR A 115 20.22 -4.83 19.91
CA TYR A 115 21.60 -4.88 20.40
C TYR A 115 22.61 -4.63 19.30
N ASP A 116 22.45 -5.29 18.16
CA ASP A 116 23.40 -5.22 17.04
C ASP A 116 22.71 -5.67 15.75
N GLY A 117 23.26 -5.29 14.60
CA GLY A 117 22.82 -5.78 13.31
C GLY A 117 23.95 -5.74 12.28
N GLY A 118 23.99 -6.73 11.40
CA GLY A 118 25.11 -6.93 10.51
C GLY A 118 24.78 -7.77 9.29
N PHE A 119 25.84 -8.14 8.58
CA PHE A 119 25.80 -9.07 7.46
C PHE A 119 26.93 -10.08 7.63
N ASP A 120 26.59 -11.35 7.73
CA ASP A 120 27.58 -12.43 7.82
C ASP A 120 27.07 -13.68 7.10
N LYS A 121 27.99 -14.42 6.48
CA LYS A 121 27.70 -15.67 5.74
C LYS A 121 26.53 -15.59 4.76
N GLY A 122 26.34 -14.43 4.12
CA GLY A 122 25.26 -14.21 3.16
C GLY A 122 23.92 -13.81 3.78
N PHE A 123 23.85 -13.60 5.09
CA PHE A 123 22.63 -13.27 5.80
C PHE A 123 22.71 -11.90 6.47
N HIS A 124 21.71 -11.06 6.23
CA HIS A 124 21.48 -9.88 7.05
C HIS A 124 20.78 -10.30 8.33
N TYR A 125 21.29 -9.83 9.47
CA TYR A 125 20.73 -10.15 10.78
C TYR A 125 20.54 -8.92 11.66
N LEU A 126 19.60 -9.03 12.60
CA LEU A 126 19.36 -8.10 13.69
C LEU A 126 19.23 -8.89 15.00
N ALA A 127 20.17 -8.67 15.91
CA ALA A 127 20.14 -9.22 17.26
C ALA A 127 19.34 -8.31 18.18
N VAL A 128 18.26 -8.82 18.75
CA VAL A 128 17.41 -8.10 19.69
C VAL A 128 17.28 -8.85 21.01
N GLN A 129 16.76 -8.17 22.02
CA GLN A 129 16.44 -8.76 23.32
C GLN A 129 15.51 -9.97 23.15
N TYR A 130 15.97 -11.14 23.62
CA TYR A 130 15.10 -12.30 23.76
C TYR A 130 14.16 -12.09 24.95
N ILE A 131 12.85 -12.20 24.71
CA ILE A 131 11.84 -12.09 25.76
C ILE A 131 11.25 -13.46 26.01
N GLN A 132 11.38 -13.93 27.24
CA GLN A 132 10.70 -15.13 27.68
C GLN A 132 9.25 -14.76 28.09
N GLY A 133 8.32 -14.94 27.17
CA GLY A 133 6.94 -14.48 27.30
C GLY A 133 6.02 -15.11 26.27
N ILE A 134 4.78 -14.61 26.22
CA ILE A 134 3.75 -15.05 25.27
C ILE A 134 3.43 -13.87 24.35
N GLU A 135 3.50 -14.10 23.04
CA GLU A 135 3.03 -13.15 22.03
C GLU A 135 1.53 -12.90 22.19
N LEU A 136 1.11 -11.65 22.19
CA LEU A 136 -0.25 -11.26 22.53
C LEU A 136 -1.28 -11.77 21.51
N GLY A 137 -0.91 -11.90 20.23
CA GLY A 137 -1.78 -12.50 19.22
C GLY A 137 -1.97 -14.01 19.42
N ILE A 138 -0.94 -14.75 19.84
CA ILE A 138 -1.08 -16.15 20.27
C ILE A 138 -1.98 -16.24 21.49
N ARG A 139 -1.76 -15.40 22.50
CA ARG A 139 -2.59 -15.36 23.71
C ARG A 139 -4.07 -15.12 23.36
N LEU A 140 -4.34 -14.14 22.51
CA LEU A 140 -5.70 -13.83 22.06
C LEU A 140 -6.35 -14.99 21.30
N LYS A 141 -5.60 -15.74 20.48
CA LYS A 141 -6.13 -16.93 19.79
C LYS A 141 -6.52 -18.06 20.76
N LEU A 142 -5.78 -18.21 21.86
CA LEU A 142 -6.02 -19.25 22.86
C LEU A 142 -7.15 -18.88 23.82
N GLU A 143 -7.18 -17.63 24.28
CA GLU A 143 -8.14 -17.14 25.28
C GLU A 143 -9.43 -16.57 24.66
N GLY A 144 -9.40 -16.22 23.37
CA GLY A 144 -10.50 -15.60 22.62
C GLY A 144 -10.64 -14.10 22.87
N VAL A 145 -10.68 -13.70 24.15
CA VAL A 145 -10.71 -12.29 24.60
C VAL A 145 -9.89 -12.12 25.87
N LEU A 146 -9.38 -10.92 26.11
CA LEU A 146 -8.79 -10.53 27.39
C LEU A 146 -9.82 -9.75 28.21
N SER A 147 -9.72 -9.82 29.55
CA SER A 147 -10.52 -8.93 30.39
C SER A 147 -10.18 -7.46 30.09
N GLU A 148 -11.16 -6.57 30.20
CA GLU A 148 -10.95 -5.13 29.97
C GLU A 148 -9.77 -4.59 30.79
N LYS A 149 -9.70 -4.99 32.06
CA LYS A 149 -8.61 -4.58 32.96
C LYS A 149 -7.26 -5.04 32.45
N GLU A 150 -7.09 -6.31 32.07
CA GLU A 150 -5.82 -6.81 31.55
C GLU A 150 -5.43 -6.13 30.22
N ALA A 151 -6.39 -5.99 29.31
CA ALA A 151 -6.18 -5.32 28.03
C ALA A 151 -5.71 -3.87 28.23
N LEU A 152 -6.33 -3.13 29.17
CA LEU A 152 -5.93 -1.78 29.54
C LEU A 152 -4.51 -1.72 30.10
N HIS A 153 -4.11 -2.65 30.98
CA HIS A 153 -2.72 -2.69 31.49
C HIS A 153 -1.71 -2.94 30.36
N VAL A 154 -2.02 -3.84 29.44
CA VAL A 154 -1.16 -4.13 28.28
C VAL A 154 -1.01 -2.89 27.40
N VAL A 155 -2.11 -2.28 26.95
CA VAL A 155 -2.03 -1.12 26.05
C VAL A 155 -1.45 0.12 26.73
N ARG A 156 -1.62 0.27 28.05
CA ARG A 156 -0.98 1.32 28.85
C ARG A 156 0.54 1.23 28.78
N GLY A 157 1.12 0.05 29.04
CA GLY A 157 2.57 -0.14 28.96
C GLY A 157 3.11 0.07 27.54
N ILE A 158 2.36 -0.37 26.52
CA ILE A 158 2.73 -0.09 25.12
C ILE A 158 2.67 1.41 24.80
N ALA A 159 1.66 2.13 25.31
CA ALA A 159 1.56 3.59 25.17
C ALA A 159 2.74 4.32 25.84
N GLU A 160 3.25 3.84 26.98
CA GLU A 160 4.46 4.39 27.62
C GLU A 160 5.70 4.23 26.72
N GLY A 161 5.87 3.05 26.10
CA GLY A 161 6.93 2.83 25.12
C GLY A 161 6.83 3.77 23.91
N LEU A 162 5.64 3.89 23.33
CA LEU A 162 5.40 4.75 22.18
C LEU A 162 5.56 6.25 22.52
N CYS A 163 5.17 6.65 23.73
CA CYS A 163 5.41 7.99 24.27
C CYS A 163 6.91 8.31 24.28
N TYR A 164 7.72 7.42 24.86
CA TYR A 164 9.17 7.56 24.90
C TYR A 164 9.77 7.67 23.48
N ALA A 165 9.39 6.79 22.57
CA ALA A 165 9.92 6.76 21.20
C ALA A 165 9.57 8.05 20.43
N TRP A 166 8.33 8.51 20.55
CA TRP A 166 7.86 9.72 19.88
C TRP A 166 8.51 10.98 20.45
N ASN A 167 8.54 11.13 21.79
CA ASN A 167 9.00 12.37 22.40
C ASN A 167 10.52 12.55 22.30
N LYS A 168 11.29 11.46 22.43
CA LYS A 168 12.75 11.54 22.35
C LYS A 168 13.29 11.52 20.93
N TYR A 169 12.67 10.75 20.04
CA TYR A 169 13.26 10.45 18.74
C TYR A 169 12.31 10.70 17.55
N ARG A 170 11.06 11.10 17.80
CA ARG A 170 10.02 11.31 16.76
C ARG A 170 9.83 10.07 15.86
N ILE A 171 9.94 8.89 16.46
CA ILE A 171 9.76 7.60 15.78
C ILE A 171 8.29 7.18 15.86
N LEU A 172 7.76 6.72 14.73
CA LEU A 172 6.45 6.07 14.61
C LEU A 172 6.62 4.56 14.45
N HIS A 173 5.68 3.79 14.99
CA HIS A 173 5.67 2.34 14.85
C HIS A 173 4.98 1.86 13.57
N ARG A 174 3.86 2.45 13.15
CA ARG A 174 3.13 2.17 11.89
C ARG A 174 2.56 0.75 11.69
N ASP A 175 2.92 -0.24 12.50
CA ASP A 175 2.38 -1.61 12.44
C ASP A 175 1.98 -2.14 13.84
N ILE A 176 1.25 -1.33 14.62
CA ILE A 176 0.81 -1.73 15.96
C ILE A 176 -0.31 -2.76 15.85
N LYS A 177 -0.07 -3.96 16.40
CA LYS A 177 -1.01 -5.09 16.43
C LYS A 177 -0.58 -6.11 17.52
N PRO A 178 -1.47 -7.03 17.95
CA PRO A 178 -1.12 -8.04 18.95
C PRO A 178 0.12 -8.88 18.59
N ALA A 179 0.31 -9.20 17.30
CA ALA A 179 1.45 -9.99 16.84
C ALA A 179 2.82 -9.31 17.03
N ASN A 180 2.84 -8.00 17.25
CA ASN A 180 4.06 -7.23 17.51
C ASN A 180 4.22 -6.89 19.01
N MET A 181 3.48 -7.58 19.90
CA MET A 181 3.53 -7.38 21.34
C MET A 181 3.79 -8.71 22.05
N ILE A 182 4.69 -8.70 23.03
CA ILE A 182 4.97 -9.85 23.88
C ILE A 182 4.78 -9.46 25.35
N VAL A 183 4.11 -10.30 26.12
CA VAL A 183 3.99 -10.15 27.57
C VAL A 183 4.96 -11.11 28.22
N ASP A 184 5.92 -10.58 28.96
CA ASP A 184 6.91 -11.42 29.65
C ASP A 184 6.30 -12.16 30.85
N LYS A 185 7.08 -13.08 31.46
CA LYS A 185 6.65 -13.83 32.64
C LYS A 185 6.29 -12.96 33.85
N GLY A 186 6.78 -11.71 33.91
CA GLY A 186 6.43 -10.74 34.94
C GLY A 186 5.15 -9.96 34.64
N GLY A 187 4.50 -10.21 33.50
CA GLY A 187 3.31 -9.48 33.07
C GLY A 187 3.62 -8.15 32.38
N ILE A 188 4.88 -7.85 32.06
CA ILE A 188 5.26 -6.58 31.45
C ILE A 188 5.10 -6.69 29.93
N PRO A 189 4.27 -5.83 29.29
CA PRO A 189 4.12 -5.80 27.85
C PRO A 189 5.31 -5.11 27.18
N LYS A 190 5.78 -5.67 26.08
CA LYS A 190 6.89 -5.14 25.28
C LYS A 190 6.51 -5.10 23.80
N LEU A 191 6.82 -3.97 23.16
CA LEU A 191 6.62 -3.74 21.74
C LEU A 191 7.84 -4.20 20.94
N MET A 192 7.60 -4.97 19.88
CA MET A 192 8.62 -5.50 18.96
C MET A 192 8.69 -4.66 17.67
N ASP A 193 9.75 -4.81 16.87
CA ASP A 193 9.86 -4.29 15.50
C ASP A 193 9.64 -2.76 15.29
N LEU A 194 9.84 -1.97 16.34
CA LEU A 194 9.69 -0.52 16.31
C LEU A 194 10.69 0.13 15.32
N GLY A 195 10.18 0.93 14.39
CA GLY A 195 10.97 1.71 13.41
C GLY A 195 11.32 0.98 12.11
N ILE A 196 11.31 -0.36 12.08
CA ILE A 196 11.67 -1.15 10.88
C ILE A 196 10.59 -1.05 9.79
N SER A 197 9.32 -0.89 10.20
CA SER A 197 8.15 -0.65 9.35
C SER A 197 8.16 0.68 8.58
N LYS A 198 8.95 1.66 9.03
CA LYS A 198 9.05 2.99 8.40
C LYS A 198 9.79 2.92 7.07
N SER A 199 10.87 2.14 7.02
CA SER A 199 11.62 1.82 5.79
C SER A 199 10.73 1.23 4.69
N LEU A 200 9.75 0.42 5.09
CA LEU A 200 8.81 -0.19 4.16
C LEU A 200 7.74 0.81 3.69
N THR A 201 7.46 1.89 4.41
CA THR A 201 6.33 2.78 4.13
C THR A 201 6.73 4.16 3.59
N GLU A 202 8.02 4.54 3.63
CA GLU A 202 8.49 5.87 3.19
C GLU A 202 8.46 6.10 1.67
N ASP A 203 8.61 5.04 0.85
CA ASP A 203 8.38 5.10 -0.61
C ASP A 203 7.15 4.30 -1.06
N ILE A 204 6.47 3.62 -0.14
CA ILE A 204 5.17 2.98 -0.38
C ILE A 204 4.07 4.00 -0.11
N SER A 205 4.06 5.07 -0.90
CA SER A 205 2.78 5.65 -1.31
C SER A 205 2.04 4.55 -2.06
N LEU A 206 1.10 3.84 -1.41
CA LEU A 206 0.15 2.88 -2.03
C LEU A 206 0.73 2.25 -3.30
N THR A 207 1.83 1.48 -3.21
CA THR A 207 2.42 0.90 -4.42
C THR A 207 1.44 -0.13 -4.97
N LEU A 208 0.68 0.29 -5.97
CA LEU A 208 0.50 -0.28 -7.30
C LEU A 208 0.74 -1.81 -7.49
N THR A 209 1.67 -2.46 -6.79
CA THR A 209 1.90 -3.91 -6.85
C THR A 209 1.07 -4.76 -5.87
N GLY A 210 0.15 -4.17 -5.10
CA GLY A 210 -0.70 -4.94 -4.17
C GLY A 210 0.04 -5.50 -2.95
N PHE A 211 1.34 -5.23 -2.81
CA PHE A 211 2.08 -5.44 -1.57
C PHE A 211 1.77 -4.30 -0.62
N ILE A 212 0.68 -4.44 0.11
CA ILE A 212 0.42 -3.57 1.25
C ILE A 212 1.37 -4.00 2.34
N VAL A 213 2.29 -3.11 2.69
CA VAL A 213 3.18 -3.33 3.82
C VAL A 213 2.56 -2.73 5.08
N GLY A 214 2.32 -3.60 6.05
CA GLY A 214 1.53 -3.36 7.26
C GLY A 214 0.28 -4.24 7.24
N THR A 215 -0.30 -4.52 8.40
CA THR A 215 -1.56 -5.28 8.46
C THR A 215 -2.74 -4.32 8.26
N PRO A 216 -3.45 -4.36 7.11
CA PRO A 216 -4.50 -3.38 6.74
C PRO A 216 -5.58 -3.19 7.81
N SER A 217 -5.84 -4.25 8.56
CA SER A 217 -6.80 -4.29 9.66
C SER A 217 -6.50 -3.32 10.81
N TYR A 218 -5.28 -2.79 10.93
CA TYR A 218 -4.89 -1.87 12.02
C TYR A 218 -4.45 -0.49 11.51
N MET A 219 -4.42 -0.28 10.20
CA MET A 219 -3.99 1.00 9.62
C MET A 219 -4.96 2.12 9.95
N SER A 220 -4.39 3.29 10.28
CA SER A 220 -5.17 4.52 10.44
C SER A 220 -5.74 5.01 9.10
N PRO A 221 -6.86 5.77 9.10
CA PRO A 221 -7.44 6.36 7.90
C PRO A 221 -6.43 7.18 7.07
N GLU A 222 -5.59 7.97 7.72
CA GLU A 222 -4.57 8.79 7.08
C GLU A 222 -3.43 7.95 6.47
N GLN A 223 -3.05 6.83 7.09
CA GLN A 223 -2.13 5.86 6.49
C GLN A 223 -2.76 5.16 5.28
N ALA A 224 -4.01 4.73 5.40
CA ALA A 224 -4.76 4.08 4.32
C ALA A 224 -4.93 4.98 3.09
N LYS A 225 -5.03 6.30 3.30
CA LYS A 225 -5.08 7.32 2.24
C LYS A 225 -3.72 7.75 1.70
N GLY A 226 -2.62 7.34 2.34
CA GLY A 226 -1.27 7.79 1.99
C GLY A 226 -1.05 9.30 2.22
N GLU A 227 -1.69 9.88 3.24
CA GLU A 227 -1.55 11.30 3.57
C GLU A 227 -0.12 11.62 4.02
N LYS A 228 0.35 12.84 3.73
CA LYS A 228 1.65 13.35 4.19
C LYS A 228 1.52 14.01 5.56
N GLY A 229 2.59 13.98 6.36
CA GLY A 229 2.60 14.63 7.68
C GLY A 229 1.93 13.81 8.78
N ILE A 230 1.93 12.48 8.65
CA ILE A 230 1.47 11.55 9.69
C ILE A 230 2.31 11.74 10.96
N ASP A 231 1.62 11.90 12.10
CA ASP A 231 2.21 12.01 13.44
C ASP A 231 1.78 10.85 14.36
N CYS A 232 2.08 10.94 15.66
CA CYS A 232 1.77 9.89 16.65
C CYS A 232 0.29 9.47 16.68
N ARG A 233 -0.64 10.31 16.20
CA ARG A 233 -2.07 10.01 16.23
C ARG A 233 -2.45 8.86 15.33
N ALA A 234 -1.66 8.54 14.31
CA ALA A 234 -1.84 7.33 13.51
C ALA A 234 -1.61 6.06 14.35
N ASP A 235 -0.54 6.04 15.15
CA ASP A 235 -0.26 4.93 16.05
C ASP A 235 -1.29 4.84 17.20
N ILE A 236 -1.83 5.97 17.66
CA ILE A 236 -2.95 6.00 18.63
C ILE A 236 -4.17 5.27 18.06
N TYR A 237 -4.49 5.47 16.77
CA TYR A 237 -5.57 4.74 16.11
C TYR A 237 -5.30 3.24 16.07
N SER A 238 -4.11 2.84 15.64
CA SER A 238 -3.73 1.42 15.56
C SER A 238 -3.73 0.74 16.94
N LEU A 239 -3.32 1.44 18.00
CA LEU A 239 -3.46 0.97 19.37
C LEU A 239 -4.92 0.85 19.80
N GLY A 240 -5.78 1.77 19.36
CA GLY A 240 -7.23 1.70 19.56
C GLY A 240 -7.87 0.48 18.91
N VAL A 241 -7.51 0.19 17.65
CA VAL A 241 -7.93 -1.05 16.97
C VAL A 241 -7.44 -2.29 17.71
N THR A 242 -6.19 -2.26 18.20
CA THR A 242 -5.62 -3.35 19.00
C THR A 242 -6.42 -3.55 20.29
N LEU A 243 -6.69 -2.49 21.04
CA LEU A 243 -7.50 -2.56 22.26
C LEU A 243 -8.90 -3.12 21.96
N TYR A 244 -9.57 -2.64 20.91
CA TYR A 244 -10.88 -3.13 20.47
C TYR A 244 -10.85 -4.65 20.27
N GLN A 245 -9.84 -5.15 19.57
CA GLN A 245 -9.70 -6.56 19.30
C GLN A 245 -9.43 -7.38 20.56
N LEU A 246 -8.59 -6.88 21.48
CA LEU A 246 -8.31 -7.60 22.74
C LEU A 246 -9.57 -7.79 23.58
N VAL A 247 -10.43 -6.77 23.66
CA VAL A 247 -11.63 -6.81 24.53
C VAL A 247 -12.86 -7.43 23.86
N THR A 248 -12.90 -7.52 22.52
CA THR A 248 -14.03 -8.11 21.78
C THR A 248 -13.71 -9.44 21.11
N GLY A 249 -12.43 -9.77 20.95
CA GLY A 249 -11.93 -10.94 20.21
C GLY A 249 -12.05 -10.80 18.69
N ARG A 250 -12.55 -9.66 18.19
CA ARG A 250 -12.79 -9.42 16.77
C ARG A 250 -12.23 -8.09 16.33
N LEU A 251 -11.87 -8.00 15.05
CA LEU A 251 -11.50 -6.72 14.46
C LEU A 251 -12.74 -5.80 14.37
N PRO A 252 -12.56 -4.48 14.45
CA PRO A 252 -13.68 -3.54 14.28
C PRO A 252 -14.24 -3.58 12.86
N TYR A 253 -13.37 -3.75 11.87
CA TYR A 253 -13.73 -3.79 10.45
C TYR A 253 -13.21 -5.08 9.82
N GLU A 254 -14.07 -5.76 9.08
CA GLU A 254 -13.80 -6.99 8.34
C GLU A 254 -14.21 -6.75 6.88
N GLY A 255 -13.52 -7.38 5.93
CA GLY A 255 -13.80 -7.23 4.50
C GLY A 255 -13.26 -8.42 3.71
N GLU A 256 -13.89 -8.70 2.57
CA GLU A 256 -13.54 -9.87 1.72
C GLU A 256 -12.15 -9.74 1.09
N ASN A 257 -11.63 -8.52 0.99
CA ASN A 257 -10.29 -8.25 0.50
C ASN A 257 -9.68 -7.04 1.21
N THR A 258 -8.38 -6.83 0.99
CA THR A 258 -7.64 -5.77 1.65
C THR A 258 -8.19 -4.37 1.37
N MET A 259 -8.63 -4.08 0.14
CA MET A 259 -9.15 -2.77 -0.21
C MET A 259 -10.48 -2.48 0.48
N ALA A 260 -11.33 -3.50 0.66
CA ALA A 260 -12.55 -3.38 1.45
C ALA A 260 -12.23 -3.01 2.91
N ILE A 261 -11.26 -3.68 3.53
CA ILE A 261 -10.81 -3.36 4.89
C ILE A 261 -10.31 -1.92 4.96
N LEU A 262 -9.44 -1.49 4.04
CA LEU A 262 -8.93 -0.11 4.01
C LEU A 262 -10.04 0.91 3.81
N SER A 263 -11.01 0.63 2.93
CA SER A 263 -12.19 1.48 2.75
C SER A 263 -12.96 1.62 4.05
N SER A 264 -13.22 0.52 4.76
CA SER A 264 -13.88 0.56 6.07
C SER A 264 -13.09 1.34 7.12
N GLN A 265 -11.76 1.20 7.13
CA GLN A 265 -10.91 2.04 7.98
C GLN A 265 -11.07 3.54 7.65
N ILE A 266 -11.30 3.90 6.39
CA ILE A 266 -11.46 5.29 5.95
C ILE A 266 -12.85 5.85 6.25
N SER A 267 -13.92 5.12 5.92
CA SER A 267 -15.28 5.67 5.83
C SER A 267 -16.28 5.12 6.82
N ASP A 268 -16.13 3.87 7.27
CA ASP A 268 -17.20 3.21 8.02
C ASP A 268 -17.32 3.77 9.43
N PRO A 269 -18.54 3.88 9.98
CA PRO A 269 -18.76 4.39 11.33
C PRO A 269 -18.04 3.53 12.38
N PHE A 270 -17.74 4.12 13.53
CA PHE A 270 -17.17 3.38 14.66
C PHE A 270 -18.16 2.27 15.12
N PRO A 271 -17.77 0.98 15.07
CA PRO A 271 -18.60 -0.11 15.54
C PRO A 271 -18.63 -0.10 17.07
N PRO A 272 -19.81 -0.04 17.72
CA PRO A 272 -19.85 -0.02 19.19
C PRO A 272 -19.37 -1.36 19.78
N PRO A 273 -18.29 -1.39 20.59
CA PRO A 273 -17.70 -2.63 21.11
C PRO A 273 -18.66 -3.40 22.01
N ARG A 274 -19.53 -2.69 22.74
CA ARG A 274 -20.56 -3.27 23.62
C ARG A 274 -21.61 -4.10 22.89
N LYS A 275 -21.78 -3.92 21.57
CA LYS A 275 -22.62 -4.81 20.74
C LYS A 275 -21.97 -6.17 20.49
N LYS A 276 -20.65 -6.27 20.61
CA LYS A 276 -19.87 -7.51 20.43
C LYS A 276 -19.58 -8.20 21.76
N ASN A 277 -19.28 -7.40 22.79
CA ASN A 277 -19.07 -7.88 24.15
C ASN A 277 -19.78 -6.94 25.15
N PRO A 278 -20.97 -7.30 25.67
CA PRO A 278 -21.74 -6.47 26.60
C PRO A 278 -21.05 -6.16 27.93
N GLU A 279 -20.05 -6.96 28.33
CA GLU A 279 -19.27 -6.79 29.57
C GLU A 279 -18.31 -5.59 29.51
N ILE A 280 -18.08 -5.04 28.31
CA ILE A 280 -17.23 -3.85 28.14
C ILE A 280 -17.91 -2.64 28.78
N SER A 281 -17.14 -1.88 29.57
CA SER A 281 -17.60 -0.68 30.24
C SER A 281 -17.93 0.44 29.24
N GLU A 282 -18.82 1.34 29.65
CA GLU A 282 -19.12 2.54 28.85
C GLU A 282 -17.87 3.42 28.69
N GLN A 283 -17.05 3.49 29.73
CA GLN A 283 -15.80 4.22 29.77
C GLN A 283 -14.83 3.71 28.69
N CYS A 284 -14.67 2.40 28.57
CA CYS A 284 -13.85 1.74 27.54
C CYS A 284 -14.41 1.96 26.13
N SER A 285 -15.73 1.85 25.96
CA SER A 285 -16.38 2.15 24.68
C SER A 285 -16.10 3.59 24.21
N VAL A 286 -16.17 4.56 25.11
CA VAL A 286 -15.87 5.97 24.80
C VAL A 286 -14.39 6.19 24.52
N LEU A 287 -13.48 5.53 25.25
CA LEU A 287 -12.04 5.61 24.96
C LEU A 287 -11.75 5.11 23.54
N LEU A 288 -12.30 3.95 23.16
CA LEU A 288 -12.15 3.37 21.83
C LEU A 288 -12.71 4.27 20.74
N GLU A 289 -13.87 4.89 20.96
CA GLU A 289 -14.45 5.87 20.03
C GLU A 289 -13.51 7.06 19.78
N ILE A 290 -12.85 7.56 20.83
CA ILE A 290 -11.89 8.67 20.73
C ILE A 290 -10.62 8.22 19.99
N MET A 291 -10.01 7.10 20.40
CA MET A 291 -8.76 6.59 19.81
C MET A 291 -8.95 6.26 18.32
N MET A 292 -10.12 5.73 17.95
CA MET A 292 -10.44 5.31 16.58
C MET A 292 -11.22 6.36 15.79
N ALA A 293 -11.22 7.63 16.22
CA ALA A 293 -11.87 8.68 15.46
C ALA A 293 -11.23 8.82 14.07
N LYS A 294 -12.06 8.95 13.01
CA LYS A 294 -11.55 9.01 11.63
C LYS A 294 -10.67 10.22 11.35
N SER A 295 -10.98 11.35 11.99
CA SER A 295 -10.16 12.56 11.94
C SER A 295 -9.13 12.54 13.09
N PRO A 296 -7.83 12.69 12.80
CA PRO A 296 -6.78 12.74 13.84
C PRO A 296 -7.02 13.82 14.90
N ASP A 297 -7.61 14.96 14.55
CA ASP A 297 -7.86 16.06 15.50
C ASP A 297 -8.94 15.74 16.55
N LYS A 298 -9.75 14.70 16.30
CA LYS A 298 -10.76 14.21 17.25
C LYS A 298 -10.22 13.16 18.22
N ARG A 299 -8.99 12.68 18.01
CA ARG A 299 -8.28 11.73 18.90
C ARG A 299 -7.58 12.48 20.03
N GLN A 300 -6.95 11.75 20.94
CA GLN A 300 -5.95 12.29 21.86
C GLN A 300 -4.85 13.00 21.08
N LYS A 301 -4.35 14.12 21.63
CA LYS A 301 -3.34 14.95 20.92
C LYS A 301 -1.94 14.32 20.95
N ASP A 302 -1.65 13.54 22.00
CA ASP A 302 -0.36 12.94 22.30
C ASP A 302 -0.56 11.68 23.16
N TRP A 303 0.55 10.98 23.46
CA TRP A 303 0.53 9.74 24.22
C TRP A 303 0.25 9.97 25.71
N GLU A 304 0.59 11.14 26.25
CA GLU A 304 0.31 11.52 27.63
C GLU A 304 -1.20 11.62 27.88
N GLU A 305 -1.98 12.14 26.92
CA GLU A 305 -3.44 12.10 26.98
C GLU A 305 -3.98 10.67 26.93
N VAL A 306 -3.39 9.78 26.13
CA VAL A 306 -3.79 8.36 26.05
C VAL A 306 -3.54 7.64 27.37
N ILE A 307 -2.33 7.76 27.93
CA ILE A 307 -1.95 7.13 29.21
C ILE A 307 -2.87 7.62 30.33
N ARG A 308 -3.09 8.94 30.41
CA ARG A 308 -3.98 9.53 31.41
C ARG A 308 -5.42 9.04 31.29
N ASP A 309 -5.95 8.94 30.07
CA ASP A 309 -7.31 8.44 29.88
C ASP A 309 -7.41 6.95 30.28
N ILE A 310 -6.40 6.12 29.96
CA ILE A 310 -6.35 4.72 30.40
C ILE A 310 -6.28 4.61 31.93
N ASP A 311 -5.47 5.45 32.59
CA ASP A 311 -5.37 5.49 34.05
C ASP A 311 -6.72 5.84 34.70
N LEU A 312 -7.45 6.81 34.13
CA LEU A 312 -8.81 7.14 34.58
C LEU A 312 -9.75 5.94 34.44
N LEU A 313 -9.68 5.19 33.33
CA LEU A 313 -10.48 3.99 33.13
C LEU A 313 -10.17 2.89 34.15
N LEU A 314 -8.89 2.67 34.47
CA LEU A 314 -8.46 1.73 35.50
C LEU A 314 -9.00 2.09 36.90
N GLU A 315 -9.29 3.38 37.13
CA GLU A 315 -9.98 3.90 38.32
C GLU A 315 -11.52 3.95 38.18
N GLY A 316 -12.10 3.45 37.08
CA GLY A 316 -13.54 3.45 36.80
C GLY A 316 -14.13 4.79 36.32
N LYS A 317 -13.29 5.77 35.99
CA LYS A 317 -13.67 7.13 35.57
C LYS A 317 -13.79 7.24 34.05
N MET A 318 -14.54 8.24 33.59
CA MET A 318 -14.64 8.57 32.16
C MET A 318 -13.35 9.19 31.64
N PRO A 319 -12.97 8.96 30.36
CA PRO A 319 -11.80 9.59 29.76
C PRO A 319 -11.99 11.11 29.70
N GLN A 320 -10.92 11.86 29.99
CA GLN A 320 -10.96 13.32 30.03
C GLN A 320 -11.10 13.93 28.63
N SER A 321 -10.51 13.29 27.63
CA SER A 321 -10.53 13.75 26.24
C SER A 321 -11.94 13.88 25.65
N ARG A 322 -12.94 13.21 26.27
CA ARG A 322 -14.38 13.36 25.95
C ARG A 322 -14.86 14.81 26.02
N LYS A 323 -14.42 15.57 27.03
CA LYS A 323 -14.92 16.96 27.28
C LYS A 323 -14.50 17.94 26.17
N ARG A 324 -13.34 17.71 25.53
CA ARG A 324 -12.83 18.57 24.44
C ARG A 324 -13.73 18.49 23.20
N ASN A 325 -14.13 17.27 22.81
CA ASN A 325 -14.98 17.04 21.64
C ASN A 325 -16.40 17.61 21.80
N GLN A 326 -16.94 17.68 23.02
CA GLN A 326 -18.23 18.31 23.29
C GLN A 326 -18.18 19.86 23.25
N SER A 327 -17.05 20.47 23.64
CA SER A 327 -16.90 21.94 23.65
C SER A 327 -16.89 22.58 22.25
N VAL A 328 -16.33 21.90 21.25
CA VAL A 328 -16.29 22.38 19.84
C VAL A 328 -17.67 22.31 19.19
N VAL A 329 -18.42 21.24 19.47
CA VAL A 329 -19.80 21.07 18.99
C VAL A 329 -20.74 22.09 19.66
N ALA A 330 -20.57 22.35 20.95
CA ALA A 330 -21.32 23.38 21.67
C ALA A 330 -21.01 24.79 21.15
N ALA A 331 -19.75 25.08 20.81
CA ALA A 331 -19.35 26.37 20.22
C ALA A 331 -19.98 26.60 18.83
N LEU A 332 -20.02 25.58 17.98
CA LEU A 332 -20.68 25.64 16.67
C LEU A 332 -22.22 25.69 16.79
N GLY A 333 -22.80 24.97 17.75
CA GLY A 333 -24.23 25.02 18.06
C GLY A 333 -24.70 26.41 18.52
N ASN A 334 -23.89 27.11 19.31
CA ASN A 334 -24.17 28.50 19.73
C ASN A 334 -24.06 29.51 18.57
N VAL A 335 -23.25 29.23 17.55
CA VAL A 335 -23.19 30.06 16.34
C VAL A 335 -24.45 29.83 15.49
N PHE A 336 -24.89 28.58 15.34
CA PHE A 336 -26.11 28.24 14.62
C PHE A 336 -27.39 28.73 15.31
N SER A 337 -27.46 28.68 16.66
CA SER A 337 -28.63 29.19 17.40
C SER A 337 -28.78 30.71 17.27
N ARG A 338 -27.66 31.46 17.24
CA ARG A 338 -27.67 32.91 17.01
C ARG A 338 -28.07 33.29 15.59
N ILE A 339 -27.76 32.47 14.59
CA ILE A 339 -28.22 32.64 13.21
C ILE A 339 -29.72 32.34 13.08
N SER A 340 -30.21 31.33 13.82
CA SER A 340 -31.63 30.96 13.92
C SER A 340 -32.49 32.05 14.59
N GLU A 341 -32.03 32.64 15.69
CA GLU A 341 -32.72 33.74 16.37
C GLU A 341 -32.81 35.00 15.49
N ALA A 342 -31.78 35.30 14.70
CA ALA A 342 -31.81 36.41 13.73
C ALA A 342 -32.79 36.15 12.55
N GLY A 343 -33.01 34.89 12.17
CA GLY A 343 -33.98 34.50 11.12
C GLY A 343 -35.44 34.47 11.58
N SER A 344 -35.67 34.38 12.90
CA SER A 344 -37.01 34.17 13.49
C SER A 344 -37.85 35.45 13.62
N ILE A 345 -37.27 36.64 13.40
CA ILE A 345 -37.96 37.94 13.53
C ILE A 345 -38.79 38.30 12.29
N VAL A 346 -38.69 37.55 11.17
CA VAL A 346 -39.25 37.98 9.87
C VAL A 346 -40.57 37.28 9.47
N ILE A 347 -41.09 36.29 10.22
CA ILE A 347 -42.26 35.52 9.75
C ILE A 347 -43.42 35.58 10.74
N LYS A 348 -44.13 36.72 10.75
CA LYS A 348 -45.58 36.77 11.03
C LYS A 348 -46.25 37.87 10.20
N GLY A 349 -47.12 37.47 9.27
CA GLY A 349 -48.25 38.29 8.84
C GLY A 349 -48.36 38.66 7.35
N THR A 350 -49.38 38.07 6.71
CA THR A 350 -50.21 38.56 5.58
C THR A 350 -49.74 38.34 4.13
N ASP A 351 -50.64 37.68 3.37
CA ASP A 351 -50.55 37.35 1.95
C ASP A 351 -50.90 38.54 1.05
N SER A 352 -49.89 39.26 0.57
CA SER A 352 -50.04 40.15 -0.59
C SER A 352 -48.88 39.93 -1.60
N PRO A 353 -49.18 39.78 -2.90
CA PRO A 353 -48.19 39.43 -3.92
C PRO A 353 -47.06 40.46 -4.11
N ASP A 354 -47.27 41.73 -3.74
CA ASP A 354 -46.22 42.76 -3.83
C ASP A 354 -45.13 42.63 -2.74
N MET A 355 -45.47 42.06 -1.58
CA MET A 355 -44.52 41.85 -0.48
C MET A 355 -43.56 40.68 -0.74
N LYS A 356 -43.99 39.65 -1.50
CA LYS A 356 -43.14 38.52 -1.89
C LYS A 356 -41.96 38.95 -2.77
N LYS A 357 -42.15 39.94 -3.66
CA LYS A 357 -41.07 40.52 -4.47
C LYS A 357 -40.05 41.30 -3.62
N ARG A 358 -40.52 41.98 -2.57
CA ARG A 358 -39.66 42.76 -1.65
C ARG A 358 -38.89 41.86 -0.69
N GLN A 359 -39.52 40.80 -0.17
CA GLN A 359 -38.88 39.77 0.66
C GLN A 359 -37.84 38.97 -0.12
N MET A 360 -38.12 38.60 -1.38
CA MET A 360 -37.13 37.94 -2.24
C MET A 360 -35.92 38.82 -2.53
N LYS A 361 -36.11 40.13 -2.72
CA LYS A 361 -34.97 41.06 -2.83
C LYS A 361 -34.10 41.04 -1.58
N ILE A 362 -34.68 41.11 -0.38
CA ILE A 362 -33.93 41.09 0.89
C ILE A 362 -33.17 39.77 1.08
N ILE A 363 -33.80 38.63 0.82
CA ILE A 363 -33.14 37.30 0.89
C ILE A 363 -31.97 37.22 -0.10
N TYR A 364 -32.14 37.71 -1.32
CA TYR A 364 -31.06 37.79 -2.30
C TYR A 364 -29.94 38.75 -1.87
N THR A 365 -30.29 39.89 -1.25
CA THR A 365 -29.27 40.86 -0.81
C THR A 365 -28.45 40.30 0.36
N VAL A 366 -29.11 39.68 1.35
CA VAL A 366 -28.45 39.06 2.51
C VAL A 366 -27.62 37.84 2.08
N GLY A 367 -28.15 37.02 1.17
CA GLY A 367 -27.41 35.89 0.60
C GLY A 367 -26.16 36.35 -0.16
N LEU A 368 -26.28 37.40 -0.96
CA LEU A 368 -25.17 37.97 -1.72
C LEU A 368 -24.11 38.60 -0.82
N THR A 369 -24.51 39.32 0.24
CA THR A 369 -23.56 39.89 1.21
C THR A 369 -22.86 38.81 2.03
N THR A 370 -23.56 37.74 2.40
CA THR A 370 -22.97 36.61 3.13
C THR A 370 -21.95 35.87 2.26
N LEU A 371 -22.27 35.67 0.98
CA LEU A 371 -21.35 35.09 0.00
C LEU A 371 -20.11 35.98 -0.18
N LEU A 372 -20.29 37.30 -0.25
CA LEU A 372 -19.19 38.27 -0.33
C LEU A 372 -18.28 38.22 0.90
N ILE A 373 -18.84 38.11 2.11
CA ILE A 373 -18.06 37.96 3.34
C ILE A 373 -17.28 36.64 3.34
N ILE A 374 -17.89 35.53 2.92
CA ILE A 374 -17.21 34.23 2.79
C ILE A 374 -16.07 34.33 1.78
N VAL A 375 -16.28 34.97 0.63
CA VAL A 375 -15.24 35.19 -0.39
C VAL A 375 -14.12 36.07 0.16
N LEU A 376 -14.43 37.12 0.94
CA LEU A 376 -13.43 37.95 1.60
C LEU A 376 -12.63 37.19 2.66
N PHE A 377 -13.27 36.30 3.43
CA PHE A 377 -12.60 35.43 4.40
C PHE A 377 -11.69 34.40 3.71
N ILE A 378 -12.15 33.79 2.61
CA ILE A 378 -11.35 32.87 1.80
C ILE A 378 -10.17 33.64 1.18
N SER A 379 -10.39 34.84 0.65
CA SER A 379 -9.35 35.70 0.08
C SER A 379 -8.31 36.10 1.13
N ALA A 380 -8.74 36.49 2.34
CA ALA A 380 -7.85 36.80 3.45
C ALA A 380 -7.04 35.56 3.90
N ALA A 381 -7.66 34.38 3.94
CA ALA A 381 -6.97 33.12 4.26
C ALA A 381 -5.94 32.74 3.18
N LEU A 382 -6.25 32.95 1.90
CA LEU A 382 -5.33 32.75 0.79
C LEU A 382 -4.17 33.74 0.80
N MET A 383 -4.42 35.01 1.13
CA MET A 383 -3.37 36.03 1.30
C MET A 383 -2.45 35.71 2.50
N LYS A 384 -3.01 35.19 3.60
CA LYS A 384 -2.22 34.73 4.77
C LYS A 384 -1.33 33.53 4.42
N LYS A 385 -1.84 32.60 3.58
CA LYS A 385 -1.08 31.45 3.07
C LYS A 385 0.02 31.86 2.08
N ALA A 386 -0.25 32.87 1.24
CA ALA A 386 0.74 33.45 0.32
C ALA A 386 1.83 34.25 1.07
N GLY A 387 1.48 34.93 2.16
CA GLY A 387 2.42 35.62 3.06
C GLY A 387 3.39 34.66 3.75
N ASN A 388 2.89 33.54 4.28
CA ASN A 388 3.74 32.50 4.88
C ASN A 388 4.70 31.86 3.85
N CYS A 389 4.24 31.59 2.62
CA CYS A 389 5.10 31.07 1.55
C CYS A 389 6.20 32.06 1.09
N ARG A 390 5.99 33.37 1.23
CA ARG A 390 7.00 34.40 0.91
C ARG A 390 8.07 34.50 2.00
N ASN A 391 7.68 34.42 3.27
CA ASN A 391 8.62 34.45 4.39
C ASN A 391 9.51 33.20 4.44
N ASP A 392 8.98 32.01 4.13
CA ASP A 392 9.76 30.77 4.06
C ASP A 392 10.76 30.75 2.88
N ARG A 393 10.47 31.47 1.80
CA ARG A 393 11.39 31.65 0.67
C ARG A 393 12.48 32.68 0.97
N ALA A 394 12.16 33.77 1.67
CA ALA A 394 13.13 34.79 2.06
C ALA A 394 14.14 34.24 3.09
N ALA A 395 13.68 33.44 4.06
CA ALA A 395 14.56 32.78 5.04
C ALA A 395 15.55 31.80 4.40
N LYS A 396 15.11 31.05 3.37
CA LYS A 396 15.96 30.08 2.64
C LYS A 396 16.96 30.72 1.66
N ILE A 397 16.74 31.96 1.26
CA ILE A 397 17.69 32.71 0.40
C ILE A 397 18.77 33.37 1.27
N ALA A 398 18.42 33.87 2.45
CA ALA A 398 19.38 34.42 3.42
C ALA A 398 20.40 33.37 3.90
N ASP A 399 19.97 32.14 4.19
CA ASP A 399 20.87 31.05 4.59
C ASP A 399 21.82 30.61 3.46
N LYS A 400 21.44 30.81 2.19
CA LYS A 400 22.25 30.41 1.04
C LYS A 400 23.36 31.41 0.73
N GLU A 401 23.10 32.71 0.92
CA GLU A 401 24.11 33.77 0.78
C GLU A 401 25.14 33.78 1.92
N GLU A 402 24.80 33.27 3.10
CA GLU A 402 25.74 33.15 4.22
C GLU A 402 26.69 31.94 4.10
N ILE A 403 26.28 30.91 3.36
CA ILE A 403 27.11 29.71 3.08
C ILE A 403 28.11 29.99 1.94
N GLU A 404 27.73 30.73 0.90
CA GLU A 404 28.64 31.09 -0.21
C GLU A 404 29.75 32.08 0.20
N LYS A 405 29.52 32.92 1.22
CA LYS A 405 30.55 33.85 1.74
C LYS A 405 31.62 33.18 2.61
N LYS A 406 31.42 31.94 3.05
CA LYS A 406 32.37 31.22 3.92
C LYS A 406 33.33 30.29 3.18
N GLN A 407 33.18 30.09 1.85
CA GLN A 407 34.02 29.14 1.09
C GLN A 407 35.15 29.73 0.25
N ASN A 408 35.27 31.06 0.11
CA ASN A 408 36.38 31.67 -0.66
C ASN A 408 37.33 32.47 0.23
N LYS A 409 38.36 31.79 0.77
CA LYS A 409 39.57 32.40 1.34
C LYS A 409 40.75 31.42 1.29
N ILE A 410 41.46 31.31 0.15
CA ILE A 410 42.90 30.97 0.07
C ILE A 410 43.53 31.71 -1.14
N GLU A 411 44.76 32.19 -0.91
CA GLU A 411 45.64 33.14 -1.60
C GLU A 411 46.24 32.79 -3.00
N PRO A 412 46.98 33.72 -3.65
CA PRO A 412 47.10 33.81 -5.12
C PRO A 412 48.43 33.34 -5.76
N GLU A 413 48.31 33.09 -7.07
CA GLU A 413 49.23 33.29 -8.21
C GLU A 413 50.70 32.83 -8.20
N LYS A 414 51.05 32.03 -9.23
CA LYS A 414 52.28 32.22 -10.03
C LYS A 414 52.00 32.13 -11.54
N LYS A 415 52.43 33.20 -12.22
CA LYS A 415 52.52 33.42 -13.68
C LYS A 415 53.35 32.34 -14.39
N ILE A 416 52.96 31.94 -15.60
CA ILE A 416 53.87 31.73 -16.75
C ILE A 416 53.16 32.18 -18.05
N GLU A 417 53.94 32.82 -18.92
CA GLU A 417 53.63 33.52 -20.15
C GLU A 417 53.18 32.65 -21.35
N LYS A 418 52.65 33.37 -22.34
CA LYS A 418 52.16 32.92 -23.65
C LYS A 418 53.24 32.25 -24.51
N ALA A 419 52.85 31.20 -25.23
CA ALA A 419 53.44 30.82 -26.52
C ALA A 419 52.35 30.36 -27.48
N ALA A 420 52.61 30.57 -28.77
CA ALA A 420 51.67 30.72 -29.87
C ALA A 420 50.94 29.42 -30.30
N ALA A 421 49.85 29.66 -31.03
CA ALA A 421 48.89 28.70 -31.54
C ALA A 421 49.48 27.65 -32.51
N VAL A 422 49.04 26.41 -32.32
CA VAL A 422 49.05 25.33 -33.32
C VAL A 422 47.58 25.01 -33.63
N PRO A 423 47.16 24.89 -34.90
CA PRO A 423 45.77 24.61 -35.22
C PRO A 423 45.44 23.17 -34.86
N VAL A 424 44.65 22.99 -33.80
CA VAL A 424 44.05 21.69 -33.46
C VAL A 424 42.89 21.45 -34.43
N LYS A 425 43.03 20.41 -35.26
CA LYS A 425 41.90 19.81 -35.98
C LYS A 425 40.85 19.42 -34.95
N VAL A 426 39.65 20.00 -35.08
CA VAL A 426 38.48 19.53 -34.34
C VAL A 426 38.08 18.22 -34.99
N ASP A 427 38.39 17.10 -34.33
CA ASP A 427 37.78 15.83 -34.69
C ASP A 427 36.26 15.96 -34.51
N PRO A 428 35.46 15.44 -35.46
CA PRO A 428 34.01 15.44 -35.31
C PRO A 428 33.64 14.70 -34.02
N ALA A 429 32.62 15.19 -33.32
CA ALA A 429 32.09 14.56 -32.11
C ALA A 429 32.02 13.03 -32.29
N PRO A 430 32.54 12.22 -31.35
CA PRO A 430 32.53 10.77 -31.51
C PRO A 430 31.08 10.34 -31.74
N GLY A 431 30.84 9.69 -32.88
CA GLY A 431 29.53 9.15 -33.21
C GLY A 431 29.02 8.27 -32.08
N LYS A 432 27.69 8.26 -31.89
CA LYS A 432 27.00 7.40 -30.90
C LYS A 432 27.63 6.00 -30.94
N PRO A 433 28.07 5.42 -29.81
CA PRO A 433 28.70 4.11 -29.80
C PRO A 433 27.77 3.10 -30.47
N LYS A 434 28.27 2.38 -31.47
CA LYS A 434 27.47 1.35 -32.16
C LYS A 434 27.36 0.12 -31.26
N ILE A 435 26.27 0.04 -30.51
CA ILE A 435 25.97 -1.11 -29.64
C ILE A 435 25.61 -2.30 -30.54
N SER A 436 26.41 -3.35 -30.45
CA SER A 436 26.26 -4.58 -31.26
C SER A 436 26.30 -5.86 -30.42
N THR A 437 26.72 -5.78 -29.15
CA THR A 437 26.79 -6.91 -28.22
C THR A 437 26.11 -6.59 -26.88
N PRO A 438 25.61 -7.60 -26.13
CA PRO A 438 25.06 -7.42 -24.80
C PRO A 438 26.00 -6.70 -23.82
N ASP A 439 27.30 -6.98 -23.90
CA ASP A 439 28.29 -6.36 -23.02
C ASP A 439 28.45 -4.87 -23.31
N GLN A 440 28.44 -4.46 -24.59
CA GLN A 440 28.42 -3.05 -24.97
C GLN A 440 27.16 -2.33 -24.48
N LEU A 441 25.99 -3.00 -24.58
CA LEU A 441 24.76 -2.43 -24.05
C LEU A 441 24.82 -2.29 -22.53
N LYS A 442 25.34 -3.31 -21.84
CA LYS A 442 25.54 -3.32 -20.40
C LYS A 442 26.42 -2.17 -19.94
N GLU A 443 27.57 -1.97 -20.59
CA GLU A 443 28.50 -0.89 -20.28
C GLU A 443 27.85 0.48 -20.46
N GLU A 444 27.14 0.69 -21.56
CA GLU A 444 26.50 1.98 -21.84
C GLU A 444 25.30 2.25 -20.92
N LEU A 445 24.49 1.23 -20.60
CA LEU A 445 23.43 1.34 -19.60
C LEU A 445 23.99 1.60 -18.19
N ALA A 446 25.10 0.96 -17.81
CA ALA A 446 25.79 1.22 -16.55
C ALA A 446 26.35 2.65 -16.49
N ARG A 447 26.90 3.14 -17.61
CA ARG A 447 27.38 4.52 -17.72
C ARG A 447 26.25 5.54 -17.54
N LYS A 448 25.09 5.27 -18.13
CA LYS A 448 23.89 6.12 -18.02
C LYS A 448 23.15 5.99 -16.69
N ASN A 449 23.24 4.83 -16.06
CA ASN A 449 22.56 4.49 -14.81
C ASN A 449 23.58 3.93 -13.79
N PRO A 450 24.50 4.75 -13.26
CA PRO A 450 25.66 4.29 -12.47
C PRO A 450 25.31 3.64 -11.12
N LYS A 451 24.05 3.73 -10.70
CA LYS A 451 23.53 3.10 -9.48
C LYS A 451 23.00 1.68 -9.71
N VAL A 452 23.02 1.19 -10.96
CA VAL A 452 22.45 -0.10 -11.34
C VAL A 452 23.57 -1.08 -11.65
N SER A 453 23.59 -2.22 -10.95
CA SER A 453 24.36 -3.39 -11.42
C SER A 453 23.51 -4.17 -12.41
N PHE A 454 24.04 -4.36 -13.61
CA PHE A 454 23.41 -5.19 -14.64
C PHE A 454 23.99 -6.60 -14.55
N ASP A 455 23.42 -7.44 -13.70
CA ASP A 455 23.86 -8.83 -13.48
C ASP A 455 23.48 -9.74 -14.66
N LYS A 456 23.92 -11.01 -14.65
CA LYS A 456 23.62 -11.95 -15.74
C LYS A 456 22.10 -12.15 -15.91
N GLY A 457 21.61 -12.13 -17.15
CA GLY A 457 20.26 -12.57 -17.50
C GLY A 457 19.23 -11.48 -17.81
N PHE A 458 19.59 -10.20 -17.74
CA PHE A 458 18.69 -9.09 -18.14
C PHE A 458 18.53 -8.95 -19.66
N ILE A 459 19.40 -9.58 -20.46
CA ILE A 459 19.28 -9.69 -21.92
C ILE A 459 19.24 -11.17 -22.28
N ARG A 460 18.27 -11.53 -23.13
CA ARG A 460 18.23 -12.82 -23.84
C ARG A 460 18.27 -12.54 -25.35
N ILE A 461 19.08 -13.30 -26.07
CA ILE A 461 19.15 -13.22 -27.53
C ILE A 461 18.74 -14.57 -28.11
N GLU A 462 17.71 -14.56 -28.94
CA GLU A 462 17.21 -15.71 -29.70
C GLU A 462 17.11 -15.30 -31.17
N ASP A 463 17.79 -16.01 -32.06
CA ASP A 463 17.86 -15.72 -33.51
C ASP A 463 18.20 -14.25 -33.84
N GLY A 464 19.13 -13.65 -33.09
CA GLY A 464 19.56 -12.27 -33.25
C GLY A 464 18.57 -11.21 -32.76
N LYS A 465 17.44 -11.61 -32.16
CA LYS A 465 16.41 -10.73 -31.59
C LYS A 465 16.58 -10.60 -30.08
N TRP A 466 16.52 -9.37 -29.59
CA TRP A 466 16.83 -9.09 -28.19
C TRP A 466 15.55 -9.02 -27.36
N THR A 467 15.56 -9.71 -26.22
CA THR A 467 14.58 -9.55 -25.16
C THR A 467 15.29 -8.97 -23.95
N ILE A 468 14.88 -7.77 -23.54
CA ILE A 468 15.55 -7.00 -22.49
C ILE A 468 14.58 -6.82 -21.33
N ASN A 469 15.02 -7.15 -20.11
CA ASN A 469 14.26 -6.95 -18.88
C ASN A 469 15.00 -6.00 -17.94
N LEU A 470 14.48 -4.78 -17.81
CA LEU A 470 15.00 -3.72 -16.95
C LEU A 470 14.02 -3.54 -15.79
N GLU A 471 14.28 -4.20 -14.66
CA GLU A 471 13.43 -4.19 -13.45
C GLU A 471 14.16 -3.54 -12.27
N SER A 472 14.52 -2.27 -12.40
CA SER A 472 15.15 -1.52 -11.32
C SER A 472 14.69 -0.06 -11.29
N PRO A 473 14.28 0.49 -10.12
CA PRO A 473 13.88 1.88 -10.00
C PRO A 473 15.06 2.85 -10.20
N ALA A 474 16.30 2.38 -10.12
CA ALA A 474 17.48 3.19 -10.40
C ALA A 474 17.72 3.40 -11.92
N ILE A 475 16.98 2.70 -12.78
CA ILE A 475 17.00 2.93 -14.24
C ILE A 475 16.11 4.12 -14.56
N THR A 476 16.71 5.12 -15.19
CA THR A 476 16.05 6.38 -15.58
C THR A 476 16.33 6.77 -17.01
N ASP A 477 17.52 6.42 -17.54
CA ASP A 477 17.93 6.73 -18.91
C ASP A 477 18.07 5.43 -19.73
N ILE A 478 17.16 5.26 -20.68
CA ILE A 478 17.11 4.15 -21.64
C ILE A 478 17.55 4.56 -23.05
N SER A 479 18.20 5.72 -23.22
CA SER A 479 18.76 6.13 -24.52
C SER A 479 19.71 5.12 -25.18
N PRO A 480 20.40 4.21 -24.45
CA PRO A 480 21.19 3.16 -25.08
C PRO A 480 20.37 2.08 -25.80
N LEU A 481 19.04 2.00 -25.55
CA LEU A 481 18.16 1.04 -26.23
C LEU A 481 17.81 1.44 -27.67
N ALA A 482 18.02 2.71 -28.02
CA ALA A 482 17.71 3.21 -29.34
C ALA A 482 18.55 2.50 -30.42
N ASP A 483 17.94 2.27 -31.58
CA ASP A 483 18.55 1.64 -32.76
C ASP A 483 18.91 0.14 -32.59
N LEU A 484 18.41 -0.51 -31.52
CA LEU A 484 18.63 -1.94 -31.28
C LEU A 484 17.51 -2.83 -31.83
N PRO A 485 17.81 -4.07 -32.27
CA PRO A 485 16.82 -5.04 -32.75
C PRO A 485 16.07 -5.70 -31.58
N ILE A 486 15.38 -4.90 -30.77
CA ILE A 486 14.61 -5.33 -29.60
C ILE A 486 13.27 -5.88 -30.06
N LYS A 487 12.98 -7.13 -29.70
CA LYS A 487 11.69 -7.78 -29.92
C LYS A 487 10.83 -7.78 -28.65
N GLY A 488 11.46 -7.96 -27.48
CA GLY A 488 10.79 -7.95 -26.19
C GLY A 488 11.42 -6.93 -25.24
N LEU A 489 10.61 -6.12 -24.58
CA LEU A 489 11.09 -5.16 -23.59
C LEU A 489 10.19 -5.10 -22.37
N SER A 490 10.78 -5.25 -21.19
CA SER A 490 10.14 -4.94 -19.92
C SER A 490 10.89 -3.81 -19.23
N LEU A 491 10.18 -2.74 -18.90
CA LEU A 491 10.65 -1.61 -18.09
C LEU A 491 9.94 -1.58 -16.73
N ASN A 492 9.31 -2.69 -16.33
CA ASN A 492 8.44 -2.77 -15.18
C ASN A 492 9.13 -2.25 -13.90
N GLY A 493 8.49 -1.28 -13.23
CA GLY A 493 8.98 -0.73 -11.97
C GLY A 493 10.24 0.16 -12.09
N THR A 494 10.63 0.57 -13.30
CA THR A 494 11.70 1.56 -13.50
C THR A 494 11.21 3.00 -13.26
N ASN A 495 12.13 3.95 -13.07
CA ASN A 495 11.82 5.38 -13.02
C ASN A 495 12.03 6.06 -14.38
N VAL A 496 11.89 5.31 -15.47
CA VAL A 496 11.92 5.87 -16.83
C VAL A 496 10.74 6.83 -17.00
N THR A 497 11.05 8.06 -17.40
CA THR A 497 10.05 9.13 -17.65
C THR A 497 9.93 9.50 -19.13
N ASP A 498 10.83 8.99 -19.98
CA ASP A 498 10.85 9.22 -21.41
C ASP A 498 11.07 7.89 -22.16
N ILE A 499 10.08 7.50 -22.98
CA ILE A 499 10.13 6.31 -23.83
C ILE A 499 10.38 6.62 -25.30
N ASN A 500 10.73 7.87 -25.66
CA ASN A 500 11.10 8.22 -27.03
C ASN A 500 12.23 7.36 -27.63
N PRO A 501 13.23 6.88 -26.86
CA PRO A 501 14.23 5.94 -27.39
C PRO A 501 13.66 4.66 -27.98
N LEU A 502 12.42 4.29 -27.65
CA LEU A 502 11.74 3.09 -28.15
C LEU A 502 11.02 3.30 -29.49
N LYS A 503 10.86 4.55 -29.92
CA LYS A 503 10.04 4.91 -31.08
C LYS A 503 10.55 4.23 -32.34
N GLY A 504 9.67 3.51 -33.03
CA GLY A 504 9.97 2.83 -34.29
C GLY A 504 10.77 1.53 -34.15
N LEU A 505 11.06 1.08 -32.93
CA LEU A 505 11.71 -0.21 -32.72
C LEU A 505 10.74 -1.36 -33.03
N PRO A 506 11.23 -2.51 -33.54
CA PRO A 506 10.40 -3.66 -33.93
C PRO A 506 9.98 -4.52 -32.72
N ILE A 507 9.53 -3.87 -31.63
CA ILE A 507 9.12 -4.53 -30.39
C ILE A 507 7.74 -5.15 -30.60
N THR A 508 7.62 -6.44 -30.30
CA THR A 508 6.36 -7.19 -30.34
C THR A 508 5.80 -7.49 -28.96
N TYR A 509 6.63 -7.46 -27.91
CA TYR A 509 6.18 -7.56 -26.52
C TYR A 509 6.70 -6.39 -25.70
N ILE A 510 5.80 -5.65 -25.05
CA ILE A 510 6.18 -4.54 -24.18
C ILE A 510 5.50 -4.59 -22.81
N ASN A 511 6.27 -4.35 -21.75
CA ASN A 511 5.75 -4.16 -20.40
C ASN A 511 6.21 -2.79 -19.85
N LEU A 512 5.26 -1.87 -19.76
CA LEU A 512 5.46 -0.51 -19.25
C LEU A 512 4.74 -0.30 -17.91
N SER A 513 4.64 -1.37 -17.13
CA SER A 513 3.95 -1.33 -15.84
C SER A 513 4.69 -0.50 -14.80
N GLY A 514 3.95 0.32 -14.05
CA GLY A 514 4.48 1.15 -12.97
C GLY A 514 5.29 2.38 -13.38
N LEU A 515 5.42 2.67 -14.69
CA LEU A 515 6.13 3.86 -15.16
C LEU A 515 5.33 5.13 -14.88
N ARG A 516 6.04 6.21 -14.56
CA ARG A 516 5.47 7.56 -14.36
C ARG A 516 5.53 8.38 -15.66
N ILE A 517 5.08 7.80 -16.76
CA ILE A 517 4.97 8.47 -18.07
C ILE A 517 3.53 8.84 -18.38
N SER A 518 3.33 9.97 -19.04
CA SER A 518 2.03 10.40 -19.57
C SER A 518 1.97 10.34 -21.10
N ASP A 519 3.12 10.38 -21.77
CA ASP A 519 3.21 10.32 -23.23
C ASP A 519 3.48 8.88 -23.69
N PHE A 520 2.47 8.25 -24.28
CA PHE A 520 2.54 6.93 -24.90
C PHE A 520 2.64 7.02 -26.43
N GLY A 521 2.75 8.22 -27.00
CA GLY A 521 2.88 8.46 -28.44
C GLY A 521 4.01 7.67 -29.13
N PRO A 522 5.16 7.40 -28.48
CA PRO A 522 6.20 6.56 -29.07
C PRO A 522 5.77 5.13 -29.42
N LEU A 523 4.67 4.62 -28.86
CA LEU A 523 4.12 3.29 -29.17
C LEU A 523 3.41 3.21 -30.53
N LYS A 524 3.01 4.37 -31.07
CA LYS A 524 2.20 4.42 -32.29
C LYS A 524 2.93 3.83 -33.49
N GLY A 525 2.29 2.92 -34.21
CA GLY A 525 2.84 2.21 -35.36
C GLY A 525 3.81 1.08 -35.01
N MET A 526 4.03 0.77 -33.73
CA MET A 526 4.86 -0.36 -33.32
C MET A 526 4.13 -1.70 -33.51
N PRO A 527 4.82 -2.77 -33.93
CA PRO A 527 4.21 -4.08 -34.21
C PRO A 527 3.94 -4.88 -32.92
N LEU A 528 3.25 -4.28 -31.95
CA LEU A 528 2.98 -4.88 -30.64
C LEU A 528 1.98 -6.05 -30.77
N ASP A 529 2.44 -7.27 -30.52
CA ASP A 529 1.60 -8.47 -30.40
C ASP A 529 1.00 -8.59 -29.00
N SER A 530 1.74 -8.12 -27.99
CA SER A 530 1.34 -8.14 -26.59
C SER A 530 1.85 -6.93 -25.83
N ALA A 531 0.99 -6.33 -24.99
CA ALA A 531 1.35 -5.19 -24.16
C ALA A 531 0.76 -5.27 -22.75
N CYS A 532 1.54 -4.79 -21.79
CA CYS A 532 1.22 -4.78 -20.36
C CYS A 532 1.35 -3.37 -19.77
N PHE A 533 0.24 -2.89 -19.22
CA PHE A 533 0.06 -1.55 -18.64
C PHE A 533 -0.60 -1.66 -17.27
N VAL A 534 0.07 -2.31 -16.32
CA VAL A 534 -0.38 -2.34 -14.93
C VAL A 534 0.09 -1.04 -14.27
N ASN A 535 -0.80 -0.33 -13.58
CA ASN A 535 -0.46 0.86 -12.81
C ASN A 535 0.14 1.99 -13.65
N SER A 536 -0.42 2.20 -14.82
CA SER A 536 0.06 3.17 -15.79
C SER A 536 -0.90 4.35 -15.92
N GLN A 537 -0.43 5.44 -16.53
CA GLN A 537 -1.26 6.60 -16.83
C GLN A 537 -1.87 6.55 -18.24
N ILE A 538 -1.83 5.39 -18.91
CA ILE A 538 -2.39 5.26 -20.26
C ILE A 538 -3.90 5.56 -20.24
N LYS A 539 -4.33 6.36 -21.22
CA LYS A 539 -5.73 6.77 -21.40
C LYS A 539 -6.17 6.54 -22.83
N ASP A 540 -5.35 7.01 -23.76
CA ASP A 540 -5.59 6.92 -25.19
C ASP A 540 -5.01 5.62 -25.75
N LEU A 541 -5.89 4.69 -26.13
CA LEU A 541 -5.50 3.42 -26.75
C LEU A 541 -5.25 3.54 -28.26
N SER A 542 -5.48 4.70 -28.88
CA SER A 542 -5.18 4.90 -30.31
C SER A 542 -3.70 4.86 -30.66
N VAL A 543 -2.83 4.95 -29.64
CA VAL A 543 -1.38 4.72 -29.74
C VAL A 543 -1.04 3.25 -29.95
N ILE A 544 -2.00 2.34 -29.78
CA ILE A 544 -1.86 0.90 -30.06
C ILE A 544 -2.73 0.62 -31.29
N ASP A 545 -2.12 0.52 -32.47
CA ASP A 545 -2.83 0.42 -33.76
C ASP A 545 -2.55 -0.89 -34.53
N ASN A 546 -1.75 -1.80 -33.97
CA ASN A 546 -1.52 -3.12 -34.57
C ASN A 546 -2.77 -4.00 -34.51
N LYS A 547 -3.44 -4.19 -35.66
CA LYS A 547 -4.65 -5.02 -35.76
C LYS A 547 -4.42 -6.51 -35.49
N ASN A 548 -3.19 -7.00 -35.53
CA ASN A 548 -2.85 -8.40 -35.23
C ASN A 548 -2.49 -8.64 -33.75
N MET A 549 -2.62 -7.63 -32.87
CA MET A 549 -2.34 -7.79 -31.44
C MET A 549 -3.22 -8.88 -30.82
N HIS A 550 -2.61 -9.74 -29.99
CA HIS A 550 -3.26 -10.90 -29.38
C HIS A 550 -3.59 -10.73 -27.90
N CYS A 551 -2.76 -10.01 -27.15
CA CYS A 551 -2.91 -9.87 -25.70
C CYS A 551 -2.72 -8.43 -25.25
N LEU A 552 -3.73 -7.86 -24.58
CA LEU A 552 -3.64 -6.53 -23.98
C LEU A 552 -4.04 -6.59 -22.51
N MET A 553 -3.10 -6.30 -21.64
CA MET A 553 -3.33 -6.20 -20.20
C MET A 553 -3.25 -4.73 -19.77
N ILE A 554 -4.35 -4.20 -19.26
CA ILE A 554 -4.46 -2.88 -18.67
C ILE A 554 -5.11 -3.05 -17.30
N ILE A 555 -4.35 -2.73 -16.24
CA ILE A 555 -4.81 -2.88 -14.86
C ILE A 555 -4.51 -1.59 -14.11
N ASN A 556 -5.45 -1.05 -13.35
CA ASN A 556 -5.28 0.19 -12.60
C ASN A 556 -4.84 1.36 -13.50
N ALA A 557 -5.60 1.61 -14.57
CA ALA A 557 -5.32 2.70 -15.51
C ALA A 557 -6.59 3.52 -15.82
N PRO A 558 -6.47 4.83 -16.08
CA PRO A 558 -7.61 5.72 -16.33
C PRO A 558 -8.19 5.60 -17.75
N VAL A 559 -8.16 4.41 -18.36
CA VAL A 559 -8.77 4.12 -19.67
C VAL A 559 -10.29 4.15 -19.54
N GLU A 560 -10.94 4.88 -20.44
CA GLU A 560 -12.40 5.00 -20.52
C GLU A 560 -12.92 4.53 -21.90
N ASP A 561 -12.24 4.94 -22.98
CA ASP A 561 -12.60 4.59 -24.36
C ASP A 561 -11.79 3.41 -24.89
N ILE A 562 -12.50 2.34 -25.26
CA ILE A 562 -11.93 1.14 -25.89
C ILE A 562 -12.28 1.02 -27.38
N SER A 563 -12.89 2.04 -27.98
CA SER A 563 -13.20 2.09 -29.42
C SER A 563 -11.99 1.80 -30.32
N PRO A 564 -10.75 2.23 -29.99
CA PRO A 564 -9.57 1.87 -30.79
C PRO A 564 -9.31 0.36 -30.91
N LEU A 565 -9.79 -0.45 -29.95
CA LEU A 565 -9.62 -1.90 -29.94
C LEU A 565 -10.55 -2.61 -30.93
N ALA A 566 -11.54 -1.91 -31.48
CA ALA A 566 -12.50 -2.50 -32.40
C ALA A 566 -11.81 -3.14 -33.62
N GLY A 567 -12.18 -4.40 -33.89
CA GLY A 567 -11.66 -5.20 -34.99
C GLY A 567 -10.22 -5.68 -34.84
N MET A 568 -9.61 -5.56 -33.66
CA MET A 568 -8.32 -6.21 -33.37
C MET A 568 -8.47 -7.72 -33.18
N LYS A 569 -7.40 -8.50 -33.40
CA LYS A 569 -7.36 -9.95 -33.18
C LYS A 569 -7.00 -10.37 -31.74
N LEU A 570 -7.48 -9.60 -30.77
CA LEU A 570 -7.24 -9.87 -29.35
C LEU A 570 -7.93 -11.17 -28.94
N THR A 571 -7.16 -12.09 -28.36
CA THR A 571 -7.67 -13.31 -27.72
C THR A 571 -7.73 -13.18 -26.20
N LYS A 572 -6.92 -12.26 -25.63
CA LYS A 572 -6.90 -11.93 -24.20
C LYS A 572 -6.95 -10.43 -23.98
N LEU A 573 -7.89 -9.98 -23.15
CA LEU A 573 -8.06 -8.57 -22.82
C LEU A 573 -8.39 -8.41 -21.33
N TRP A 574 -7.50 -7.72 -20.61
CA TRP A 574 -7.74 -7.36 -19.22
C TRP A 574 -7.86 -5.83 -19.11
N LEU A 575 -8.94 -5.37 -18.49
CA LEU A 575 -9.33 -3.98 -18.28
C LEU A 575 -9.67 -3.75 -16.80
N VAL A 576 -8.93 -4.39 -15.89
CA VAL A 576 -9.23 -4.45 -14.46
C VAL A 576 -9.01 -3.09 -13.80
N ASN A 577 -9.95 -2.66 -12.97
CA ASN A 577 -9.90 -1.36 -12.28
C ASN A 577 -9.64 -0.20 -13.26
N THR A 578 -10.40 -0.19 -14.36
CA THR A 578 -10.44 0.90 -15.35
C THR A 578 -11.79 1.60 -15.28
N LYS A 579 -11.96 2.69 -16.03
CA LYS A 579 -13.24 3.43 -16.09
C LYS A 579 -14.09 3.04 -17.30
N VAL A 580 -13.76 1.95 -17.97
CA VAL A 580 -14.52 1.44 -19.12
C VAL A 580 -15.96 1.19 -18.71
N SER A 581 -16.90 1.69 -19.50
CA SER A 581 -18.34 1.52 -19.28
C SER A 581 -19.08 0.89 -20.46
N ASP A 582 -18.46 0.88 -21.65
CA ASP A 582 -19.10 0.44 -22.89
C ASP A 582 -18.29 -0.69 -23.54
N LEU A 583 -18.93 -1.85 -23.69
CA LEU A 583 -18.34 -3.04 -24.32
C LEU A 583 -18.71 -3.20 -25.80
N ARG A 584 -19.51 -2.30 -26.38
CA ARG A 584 -19.90 -2.38 -27.80
C ARG A 584 -18.71 -2.51 -28.76
N PRO A 585 -17.54 -1.87 -28.53
CA PRO A 585 -16.36 -2.06 -29.38
C PRO A 585 -15.85 -3.50 -29.44
N LEU A 586 -16.18 -4.34 -28.45
CA LEU A 586 -15.75 -5.73 -28.37
C LEU A 586 -16.68 -6.71 -29.11
N LYS A 587 -17.85 -6.25 -29.54
CA LYS A 587 -18.90 -7.11 -30.08
C LYS A 587 -18.41 -7.89 -31.30
N GLY A 588 -18.52 -9.21 -31.23
CA GLY A 588 -18.16 -10.12 -32.33
C GLY A 588 -16.66 -10.37 -32.50
N MET A 589 -15.82 -9.93 -31.54
CA MET A 589 -14.40 -10.28 -31.52
C MET A 589 -14.18 -11.74 -31.08
N ASP A 590 -13.07 -12.33 -31.54
CA ASP A 590 -12.63 -13.70 -31.21
C ASP A 590 -11.89 -13.76 -29.86
N LEU A 591 -12.52 -13.22 -28.82
CA LEU A 591 -11.93 -13.08 -27.50
C LEU A 591 -12.23 -14.32 -26.64
N HIS A 592 -11.19 -14.92 -26.07
CA HIS A 592 -11.30 -16.10 -25.19
C HIS A 592 -11.18 -15.76 -23.71
N GLU A 593 -10.50 -14.67 -23.37
CA GLU A 593 -10.29 -14.25 -21.99
C GLU A 593 -10.56 -12.76 -21.83
N LEU A 594 -11.53 -12.43 -20.97
CA LEU A 594 -11.93 -11.05 -20.67
C LEU A 594 -11.95 -10.83 -19.15
N ALA A 595 -11.23 -9.82 -18.70
CA ALA A 595 -11.31 -9.35 -17.32
C ALA A 595 -11.74 -7.89 -17.28
N ILE A 596 -12.90 -7.63 -16.68
CA ILE A 596 -13.54 -6.31 -16.54
C ILE A 596 -13.99 -6.08 -15.09
N ASP A 597 -13.36 -6.77 -14.13
CA ASP A 597 -13.63 -6.53 -12.73
C ASP A 597 -13.19 -5.11 -12.30
N ASN A 598 -14.02 -4.52 -11.45
CA ASN A 598 -13.93 -3.16 -10.97
C ASN A 598 -13.97 -2.09 -12.10
N THR A 599 -14.77 -2.32 -13.14
CA THR A 599 -15.08 -1.36 -14.20
C THR A 599 -16.45 -0.69 -13.99
N GLN A 600 -16.81 0.25 -14.86
CA GLN A 600 -18.12 0.93 -14.86
C GLN A 600 -19.13 0.28 -15.82
N VAL A 601 -18.81 -0.91 -16.34
CA VAL A 601 -19.69 -1.64 -17.26
C VAL A 601 -20.97 -2.06 -16.53
N LYS A 602 -22.12 -1.86 -17.20
CA LYS A 602 -23.46 -2.20 -16.69
C LYS A 602 -24.30 -3.04 -17.67
N ASP A 603 -23.77 -3.33 -18.85
CA ASP A 603 -24.45 -4.07 -19.91
C ASP A 603 -23.50 -5.11 -20.49
N LEU A 604 -23.85 -6.40 -20.35
CA LEU A 604 -23.07 -7.51 -20.91
C LEU A 604 -23.61 -8.01 -22.25
N SER A 605 -24.70 -7.44 -22.77
CA SER A 605 -25.27 -7.84 -24.06
C SER A 605 -24.30 -7.79 -25.25
N PRO A 606 -23.26 -6.91 -25.29
CA PRO A 606 -22.25 -6.97 -26.34
C PRO A 606 -21.43 -8.27 -26.36
N LEU A 607 -21.37 -9.00 -25.24
CA LEU A 607 -20.63 -10.26 -25.11
C LEU A 607 -21.39 -11.46 -25.69
N LYS A 608 -22.67 -11.31 -25.99
CA LYS A 608 -23.55 -12.38 -26.47
C LYS A 608 -22.96 -13.12 -27.67
N GLY A 609 -22.77 -14.43 -27.51
CA GLY A 609 -22.28 -15.32 -28.57
C GLY A 609 -20.76 -15.26 -28.83
N MET A 610 -20.00 -14.53 -28.01
CA MET A 610 -18.54 -14.52 -28.10
C MET A 610 -17.93 -15.82 -27.54
N PRO A 611 -16.78 -16.29 -28.05
CA PRO A 611 -16.15 -17.55 -27.67
C PRO A 611 -15.35 -17.47 -26.35
N LEU A 612 -15.84 -16.68 -25.38
CA LEU A 612 -15.18 -16.46 -24.09
C LEU A 612 -15.15 -17.75 -23.28
N GLU A 613 -13.95 -18.13 -22.84
CA GLU A 613 -13.72 -19.24 -21.92
C GLU A 613 -13.51 -18.76 -20.47
N ILE A 614 -12.97 -17.56 -20.31
CA ILE A 614 -12.65 -16.95 -19.01
C ILE A 614 -13.29 -15.56 -18.94
N LEU A 615 -14.09 -15.34 -17.89
CA LEU A 615 -14.70 -14.02 -17.60
C LEU A 615 -14.53 -13.63 -16.13
N ALA A 616 -13.77 -12.58 -15.88
CA ALA A 616 -13.75 -11.87 -14.60
C ALA A 616 -14.56 -10.57 -14.69
N PHE A 617 -15.49 -10.34 -13.77
CA PHE A 617 -16.38 -9.19 -13.78
C PHE A 617 -16.89 -8.87 -12.37
N THR A 618 -17.44 -7.69 -12.12
CA THR A 618 -18.02 -7.33 -10.81
C THR A 618 -19.52 -7.65 -10.78
N PRO A 619 -19.99 -8.73 -10.13
CA PRO A 619 -21.38 -9.19 -10.27
C PRO A 619 -22.43 -8.17 -9.81
N GLY A 620 -22.09 -7.36 -8.81
CA GLY A 620 -22.99 -6.33 -8.26
C GLY A 620 -23.40 -5.23 -9.24
N ASN A 621 -22.74 -5.10 -10.39
CA ASN A 621 -23.08 -4.12 -11.41
C ASN A 621 -24.22 -4.56 -12.34
N PHE A 622 -24.65 -5.83 -12.27
CA PHE A 622 -25.45 -6.47 -13.30
C PHE A 622 -26.79 -7.00 -12.77
N GLY A 623 -27.83 -6.88 -13.59
CA GLY A 623 -29.18 -7.34 -13.25
C GLY A 623 -29.43 -8.81 -13.61
N PRO A 624 -30.61 -9.35 -13.26
CA PRO A 624 -30.98 -10.73 -13.60
C PRO A 624 -30.87 -11.06 -15.09
N LYS A 625 -31.17 -10.08 -15.97
CA LYS A 625 -31.09 -10.25 -17.43
C LYS A 625 -29.67 -10.52 -17.91
N ASP A 626 -28.69 -9.79 -17.39
CA ASP A 626 -27.27 -9.97 -17.72
C ASP A 626 -26.75 -11.30 -17.17
N MET A 627 -27.17 -11.67 -15.95
CA MET A 627 -26.79 -12.95 -15.36
C MET A 627 -27.40 -14.13 -16.13
N SER A 628 -28.65 -14.02 -16.61
CA SER A 628 -29.26 -14.99 -17.50
C SER A 628 -28.54 -15.09 -18.84
N LEU A 629 -28.12 -13.96 -19.44
CA LEU A 629 -27.29 -13.99 -20.65
C LEU A 629 -26.02 -14.83 -20.44
N LEU A 630 -25.30 -14.59 -19.35
CA LEU A 630 -24.08 -15.34 -19.03
C LEU A 630 -24.35 -16.83 -18.77
N HIS A 631 -25.42 -17.15 -18.04
CA HIS A 631 -25.73 -18.55 -17.70
C HIS A 631 -26.30 -19.33 -18.89
N ASP A 632 -27.24 -18.74 -19.62
CA ASP A 632 -28.07 -19.43 -20.61
C ASP A 632 -27.46 -19.41 -22.00
N GLU A 633 -26.75 -18.34 -22.36
CA GLU A 633 -26.26 -18.13 -23.72
C GLU A 633 -24.74 -18.29 -23.86
N MET A 634 -23.95 -18.00 -22.82
CA MET A 634 -22.47 -18.05 -22.87
C MET A 634 -21.91 -19.42 -22.45
N LYS A 635 -22.28 -20.48 -23.18
CA LYS A 635 -21.90 -21.87 -22.86
C LYS A 635 -20.41 -22.20 -23.00
N SER A 636 -19.62 -21.34 -23.65
CA SER A 636 -18.17 -21.48 -23.77
C SER A 636 -17.41 -21.18 -22.47
N LEU A 637 -18.03 -20.50 -21.50
CA LEU A 637 -17.39 -20.10 -20.25
C LEU A 637 -17.03 -21.32 -19.38
N LYS A 638 -15.74 -21.52 -19.18
CA LYS A 638 -15.17 -22.55 -18.30
C LYS A 638 -14.89 -22.01 -16.91
N TYR A 639 -14.41 -20.76 -16.84
CA TYR A 639 -14.06 -20.08 -15.59
C TYR A 639 -14.72 -18.71 -15.54
N ILE A 640 -15.43 -18.45 -14.45
CA ILE A 640 -16.14 -17.19 -14.22
C ILE A 640 -16.01 -16.82 -12.75
N GLY A 641 -15.74 -15.54 -12.48
CA GLY A 641 -15.48 -15.09 -11.13
C GLY A 641 -15.68 -13.59 -10.94
N SER A 642 -15.72 -13.17 -9.67
CA SER A 642 -15.91 -11.78 -9.28
C SER A 642 -14.69 -10.88 -9.46
N SER A 643 -13.53 -11.50 -9.70
CA SER A 643 -12.23 -10.84 -9.84
C SER A 643 -11.31 -11.66 -10.73
N LEU A 644 -10.27 -11.03 -11.28
CA LEU A 644 -9.23 -11.74 -12.02
C LEU A 644 -8.58 -12.84 -11.16
N SER A 645 -8.43 -12.63 -9.85
CA SER A 645 -7.88 -13.63 -8.92
C SER A 645 -8.72 -14.90 -8.82
N ASP A 646 -10.05 -14.79 -8.92
CA ASP A 646 -10.96 -15.95 -8.81
C ASP A 646 -10.81 -16.91 -10.00
N VAL A 647 -10.56 -16.36 -11.19
CA VAL A 647 -10.42 -17.15 -12.42
C VAL A 647 -8.96 -17.48 -12.76
N SER A 648 -8.00 -16.74 -12.20
CA SER A 648 -6.58 -17.01 -12.37
C SER A 648 -6.20 -18.41 -11.85
N GLN A 649 -5.33 -19.11 -12.57
CA GLN A 649 -4.91 -20.48 -12.22
C GLN A 649 -6.07 -21.48 -12.11
N ASN A 650 -7.19 -21.25 -12.82
CA ASN A 650 -8.34 -22.16 -12.90
C ASN A 650 -9.02 -22.42 -11.54
N LYS A 651 -9.00 -21.45 -10.62
CA LYS A 651 -9.46 -21.59 -9.23
C LYS A 651 -10.97 -21.65 -9.04
N GLN A 652 -11.77 -21.08 -9.95
CA GLN A 652 -13.23 -21.11 -9.88
C GLN A 652 -13.85 -21.47 -11.22
N THR A 653 -14.51 -22.62 -11.27
CA THR A 653 -15.23 -23.07 -12.48
C THR A 653 -16.58 -22.37 -12.63
N ALA A 654 -17.12 -22.36 -13.86
CA ALA A 654 -18.46 -21.85 -14.13
C ALA A 654 -19.53 -22.56 -13.28
N GLU A 655 -19.42 -23.87 -13.13
CA GLU A 655 -20.34 -24.67 -12.31
C GLU A 655 -20.31 -24.24 -10.84
N GLU A 656 -19.11 -24.09 -10.25
CA GLU A 656 -18.93 -23.63 -8.87
C GLU A 656 -19.47 -22.22 -8.65
N PHE A 657 -19.24 -21.32 -9.60
CA PHE A 657 -19.76 -19.96 -9.54
C PHE A 657 -21.30 -19.95 -9.52
N TRP A 658 -21.94 -20.66 -10.45
CA TRP A 658 -23.40 -20.67 -10.56
C TRP A 658 -24.06 -21.35 -9.37
N LYS A 659 -23.45 -22.41 -8.82
CA LYS A 659 -23.88 -23.03 -7.57
C LYS A 659 -23.87 -22.02 -6.42
N LYS A 660 -22.77 -21.29 -6.21
CA LYS A 660 -22.67 -20.24 -5.18
C LYS A 660 -23.65 -19.09 -5.42
N PHE A 661 -23.88 -18.71 -6.67
CA PHE A 661 -24.82 -17.65 -7.04
C PHE A 661 -26.27 -18.03 -6.70
N GLN A 662 -26.68 -19.27 -7.00
CA GLN A 662 -28.01 -19.78 -6.65
C GLN A 662 -28.20 -19.87 -5.13
N GLU A 663 -27.23 -20.40 -4.39
CA GLU A 663 -27.27 -20.49 -2.93
C GLU A 663 -27.43 -19.10 -2.26
N ARG A 664 -26.74 -18.07 -2.78
CA ARG A 664 -26.87 -16.68 -2.31
C ARG A 664 -28.25 -16.10 -2.58
N ASN A 665 -28.82 -16.34 -3.76
CA ASN A 665 -30.16 -15.84 -4.10
C ASN A 665 -31.27 -16.54 -3.31
N MET A 666 -31.13 -17.84 -3.01
CA MET A 666 -32.07 -18.55 -2.14
C MET A 666 -32.05 -18.01 -0.69
N LYS A 667 -30.86 -17.73 -0.13
CA LYS A 667 -30.73 -17.14 1.21
C LYS A 667 -31.32 -15.74 1.32
N ASN A 668 -31.21 -14.92 0.27
CA ASN A 668 -31.81 -13.59 0.25
C ASN A 668 -33.35 -13.63 0.19
N ASN A 669 -33.94 -14.61 -0.50
CA ASN A 669 -35.39 -14.77 -0.55
C ASN A 669 -36.01 -15.24 0.79
N ASP A 670 -35.29 -16.01 1.60
CA ASP A 670 -35.80 -16.48 2.91
C ASP A 670 -35.87 -15.35 3.96
N THR A 671 -35.10 -14.28 3.80
CA THR A 671 -35.14 -13.10 4.67
C THR A 671 -36.28 -12.12 4.36
N GLN A 672 -37.06 -12.36 3.31
CA GLN A 672 -38.21 -11.53 2.90
C GLN A 672 -39.58 -12.16 3.22
N ARG A 673 -39.65 -13.29 3.94
CA ARG A 673 -40.94 -13.83 4.38
C ARG A 673 -41.61 -12.88 5.40
N PRO A 674 -42.87 -12.46 5.17
CA PRO A 674 -43.60 -11.67 6.15
C PRO A 674 -43.75 -12.47 7.45
N PRO A 675 -43.71 -11.81 8.64
CA PRO A 675 -43.86 -12.51 9.90
C PRO A 675 -45.24 -13.20 9.96
N PRO A 676 -45.34 -14.36 10.63
CA PRO A 676 -46.60 -15.07 10.74
C PRO A 676 -47.66 -14.19 11.43
N PRO A 677 -48.94 -14.33 11.05
CA PRO A 677 -50.01 -13.54 11.66
C PRO A 677 -50.05 -13.81 13.16
N ARG A 678 -49.95 -12.74 13.96
CA ARG A 678 -50.10 -12.83 15.42
C ARG A 678 -51.52 -13.31 15.73
N ARG A 679 -51.62 -14.41 16.49
CA ARG A 679 -52.86 -14.86 17.11
C ARG A 679 -53.19 -14.01 18.32
#